data_AF-A0A238BXW4-F1
#
_entry.id   AF-A0A238BXW4-F1
#
_cell.length_a   1.000
_cell.length_b   1.000
_cell.length_c   1.000
_cell.angle_alpha   90.00
_cell.angle_beta   90.00
_cell.angle_gamma   90.00
#
_symmetry.space_group_name_H-M   'P 1'
#
loop_
_entity.id
_entity.type
_entity.pdbx_description
1 polymer ?
#
loop_
_entity_poly.entity_id
_entity_poly.type
_entity_poly.pdbx_seq_one_letter_code
_entity_poly.pdbx_strand_id
1 'polypeptide(L)'
;MAEAHGVAALSVSLTHDGISVSYDQKLLNEILHSFFRAYKKRVARFKNNFYNGIFPANAYTMCTIIFAINLLSAFHYDLSFGMVYLLQHNIFSLFFGNGMFSQALSLMLYGIFVWFMIIQFIRLSLKCFLLYKGWMYENPHLQPLSKASKLWLVILHLLSKSGLMLHSFQAALPHLPLPRLNDTLDKHLCTMRPVCTDKEYDELVQLTEEFRNGIGRHLQWYLIIKSFLSINYVADWWIEFVYLRQRSPIMINSNYYGFDSIMAHSTHNQAARAALVTWAALLFRRKIERQEIKPFSFLSQYKIPFCTAQYERLFNSYRVPCLEKDRFHHWNDAKHIVVYCNGHWFRLAIHNGKRLYEPCELQKGFEAILNEKVNSDVDEKYIAALTAGDRDVWAQARRNYFASGINQFSLHAIEKAAFVVILDENEVFYDPNDSSKLDYWANSLLHGTGYDRWFDKSFNFIIYKNGRMGVNAEHSWFVFCLSSISDCKSEMKSRGDAAVLAHLMEFCVIKSIGKNNYDENGNVNGKVELIPKYELLRWHIIPELNITIKKCFQTACALIKDVEMAVLIWTKYGKGFIKKLHVSPDGFLQMVLQLAYYRNQRKFALTYEAATARLFREGRTETVRSCSSYSCDFVLAMLDPNQTKEERLRLLHVACSYHQVMYRDAMCGKGIDRHLFALYIVMRYLKLESPFLKRIFPPTFLLSTSQTPLNQCAEEIKQAKMDIHKIATAGGGFGPVADNGYGISYIIVGEDLLSFHISSKRSANNTACFIFPLKISLRIKIIFLFLVFGSIFWMRFSIFRRLTATFIHFHNDMLWPKEMKDVLVQCCTVIPNFVTEQEEASLLDEINPHMKRMRYEKSHWDDAIHLYREREQLNWKKENEAILNRVRKQSFKEGDKQLSFVHILDLHEDGVIKPHIDSVRYCGDVITGLSLLSDAVMRLRHKDQQDQLIFDLLLQRRSLYRIGELSRYEFYHEVLGKSESYFMGKPVPRSRRISIICRDLPRNVQQNESLAASNTKEKRQLLRQSDTEEI
;
A
#
# COMPACT_ATOMS: atom_id res chain seq x y z
N MET A 1 -3.73 -41.86 2.48
CA MET A 1 -2.35 -42.12 2.96
C MET A 1 -2.25 -42.52 4.43
N ALA A 2 -3.03 -41.96 5.38
CA ALA A 2 -3.06 -42.50 6.74
C ALA A 2 -3.57 -43.96 6.78
N GLU A 3 -4.50 -44.31 5.87
CA GLU A 3 -4.98 -45.68 5.67
C GLU A 3 -3.96 -46.58 4.95
N ALA A 4 -3.22 -46.05 3.97
CA ALA A 4 -2.19 -46.80 3.25
C ALA A 4 -0.92 -47.08 4.10
N HIS A 5 -0.55 -46.17 5.02
CA HIS A 5 0.50 -46.43 6.00
C HIS A 5 0.05 -47.31 7.16
N GLY A 6 -1.27 -47.40 7.44
CA GLY A 6 -1.81 -48.33 8.43
C GLY A 6 -1.57 -49.80 8.08
N VAL A 7 -1.55 -50.12 6.78
CA VAL A 7 -1.25 -51.48 6.27
C VAL A 7 0.25 -51.81 6.41
N ALA A 8 1.14 -50.81 6.37
CA ALA A 8 2.58 -51.03 6.57
C ALA A 8 2.99 -51.15 8.06
N ALA A 9 2.13 -50.72 8.98
CA ALA A 9 2.37 -50.82 10.43
C ALA A 9 2.06 -52.23 11.00
N LEU A 10 1.40 -53.08 10.21
CA LEU A 10 1.03 -54.45 10.50
C LEU A 10 1.57 -55.32 9.37
N SER A 11 2.83 -55.77 9.46
CA SER A 11 3.29 -56.81 8.55
C SER A 11 2.74 -58.14 9.05
N VAL A 12 1.78 -58.65 8.30
CA VAL A 12 1.17 -59.96 8.53
C VAL A 12 1.91 -60.97 7.64
N SER A 13 2.78 -61.77 8.24
CA SER A 13 3.47 -62.87 7.56
C SER A 13 2.85 -64.20 7.96
N LEU A 14 2.41 -64.99 6.98
CA LEU A 14 2.01 -66.38 7.20
C LEU A 14 3.26 -67.22 7.37
N THR A 15 3.45 -67.78 8.56
CA THR A 15 4.48 -68.79 8.84
C THR A 15 3.82 -70.18 8.94
N HIS A 16 4.63 -71.23 8.92
CA HIS A 16 4.16 -72.63 8.96
C HIS A 16 3.36 -72.96 10.23
N ASP A 17 3.52 -72.14 11.29
CA ASP A 17 2.84 -72.27 12.59
C ASP A 17 1.67 -71.28 12.79
N GLY A 18 1.30 -70.48 11.77
CA GLY A 18 0.15 -69.57 11.82
C GLY A 18 0.43 -68.14 11.33
N ILE A 19 -0.48 -67.21 11.69
CA ILE A 19 -0.38 -65.79 11.30
C ILE A 19 0.51 -65.05 12.31
N SER A 20 1.70 -64.63 11.89
CA SER A 20 2.57 -63.75 12.67
C SER A 20 2.29 -62.28 12.34
N VAL A 21 2.00 -61.47 13.36
CA VAL A 21 1.73 -60.04 13.23
C VAL A 21 2.80 -59.27 13.99
N SER A 22 3.70 -58.59 13.27
CA SER A 22 4.64 -57.65 13.89
C SER A 22 4.14 -56.22 13.72
N TYR A 23 4.07 -55.47 14.83
CA TYR A 23 3.63 -54.08 14.85
C TYR A 23 4.66 -53.16 15.51
N ASP A 24 4.91 -52.01 14.90
CA ASP A 24 5.81 -50.98 15.47
C ASP A 24 5.03 -50.08 16.45
N GLN A 25 5.29 -50.26 17.75
CA GLN A 25 4.68 -49.46 18.82
C GLN A 25 4.90 -47.95 18.68
N LYS A 26 6.05 -47.49 18.15
CA LYS A 26 6.32 -46.06 17.98
C LYS A 26 5.45 -45.49 16.86
N LEU A 27 5.36 -46.21 15.75
CA LEU A 27 4.52 -45.83 14.61
C LEU A 27 3.03 -45.82 14.99
N LEU A 28 2.56 -46.83 15.74
CA LEU A 28 1.18 -46.91 16.25
C LEU A 28 0.86 -45.73 17.18
N ASN A 29 1.78 -45.38 18.09
CA ASN A 29 1.63 -44.20 18.96
C ASN A 29 1.60 -42.89 18.17
N GLU A 30 2.42 -42.75 17.12
CA GLU A 30 2.37 -41.57 16.24
C GLU A 30 1.05 -41.48 15.47
N ILE A 31 0.55 -42.62 14.97
CA ILE A 31 -0.75 -42.71 14.29
C ILE A 31 -1.87 -42.29 15.25
N LEU A 32 -1.92 -42.87 16.46
CA LEU A 32 -2.90 -42.53 17.50
C LEU A 32 -2.85 -41.04 17.87
N HIS A 33 -1.66 -40.49 18.15
CA HIS A 33 -1.51 -39.07 18.43
C HIS A 33 -1.94 -38.19 17.25
N SER A 34 -1.65 -38.60 16.02
CA SER A 34 -2.10 -37.88 14.82
C SER A 34 -3.62 -37.92 14.67
N PHE A 35 -4.24 -39.06 14.98
CA PHE A 35 -5.69 -39.25 14.98
C PHE A 35 -6.35 -38.38 16.03
N PHE A 36 -5.91 -38.42 17.29
CA PHE A 36 -6.44 -37.58 18.37
C PHE A 36 -6.32 -36.09 18.07
N ARG A 37 -5.23 -35.65 17.42
CA ARG A 37 -5.09 -34.25 16.97
C ARG A 37 -6.03 -33.89 15.85
N ALA A 38 -6.11 -34.74 14.82
CA ALA A 38 -7.03 -34.53 13.72
C ALA A 38 -8.47 -34.47 14.23
N TYR A 39 -8.83 -35.35 15.17
CA TYR A 39 -10.12 -35.37 15.84
C TYR A 39 -10.34 -34.10 16.67
N LYS A 40 -9.40 -33.71 17.55
CA LYS A 40 -9.50 -32.48 18.35
C LYS A 40 -9.65 -31.24 17.47
N LYS A 41 -8.92 -31.17 16.34
CA LYS A 41 -9.02 -30.10 15.34
C LYS A 41 -10.37 -30.13 14.63
N ARG A 42 -10.88 -31.32 14.26
CA ARG A 42 -12.20 -31.50 13.65
C ARG A 42 -13.32 -31.08 14.61
N VAL A 43 -13.25 -31.47 15.89
CA VAL A 43 -14.19 -31.04 16.94
C VAL A 43 -14.12 -29.54 17.17
N ALA A 44 -12.92 -28.95 17.25
CA ALA A 44 -12.75 -27.51 17.38
C ALA A 44 -13.30 -26.73 16.17
N ARG A 45 -13.06 -27.21 14.94
CA ARG A 45 -13.64 -26.64 13.72
C ARG A 45 -15.16 -26.79 13.71
N PHE A 46 -15.69 -27.96 14.07
CA PHE A 46 -17.12 -28.17 14.20
C PHE A 46 -17.74 -27.20 15.22
N LYS A 47 -17.12 -27.07 16.40
CA LYS A 47 -17.50 -26.11 17.44
C LYS A 47 -17.53 -24.67 16.90
N ASN A 48 -16.45 -24.22 16.23
CA ASN A 48 -16.39 -22.88 15.66
C ASN A 48 -17.42 -22.68 14.54
N ASN A 49 -17.58 -23.67 13.64
CA ASN A 49 -18.58 -23.64 12.57
C ASN A 49 -20.00 -23.61 13.13
N PHE A 50 -20.27 -24.33 14.21
CA PHE A 50 -21.54 -24.29 14.94
C PHE A 50 -21.77 -22.90 15.54
N TYR A 51 -20.79 -22.32 16.26
CA TYR A 51 -20.93 -20.96 16.79
C TYR A 51 -21.14 -19.90 15.71
N ASN A 52 -20.38 -19.95 14.61
CA ASN A 52 -20.62 -19.05 13.47
C ASN A 52 -21.95 -19.31 12.79
N GLY A 53 -22.33 -20.59 12.70
CA GLY A 53 -23.58 -21.07 12.15
C GLY A 53 -24.79 -20.75 13.04
N ILE A 54 -24.58 -20.19 14.24
CA ILE A 54 -25.60 -19.74 15.19
C ILE A 54 -25.53 -18.23 15.45
N PHE A 55 -24.39 -17.58 15.15
CA PHE A 55 -24.23 -16.13 15.26
C PHE A 55 -25.37 -15.37 14.58
N PRO A 56 -25.95 -14.33 15.22
CA PRO A 56 -25.49 -13.66 16.46
C PRO A 56 -25.95 -14.29 17.78
N ALA A 57 -26.67 -15.42 17.75
CA ALA A 57 -27.10 -16.12 18.95
C ALA A 57 -25.98 -16.99 19.55
N ASN A 58 -26.24 -17.56 20.73
CA ASN A 58 -25.32 -18.49 21.41
C ASN A 58 -26.06 -19.73 21.94
N ALA A 59 -25.34 -20.78 22.35
CA ALA A 59 -25.98 -22.01 22.87
C ALA A 59 -26.87 -21.74 24.10
N TYR A 60 -26.54 -20.74 24.91
CA TYR A 60 -27.36 -20.34 26.06
C TYR A 60 -28.74 -19.82 25.63
N THR A 61 -28.82 -19.03 24.55
CA THR A 61 -30.12 -18.55 24.02
C THR A 61 -31.02 -19.69 23.57
N MET A 62 -30.44 -20.79 23.06
CA MET A 62 -31.20 -21.98 22.69
C MET A 62 -31.79 -22.63 23.94
N CYS A 63 -30.95 -22.85 24.97
CA CYS A 63 -31.39 -23.42 26.24
C CYS A 63 -32.45 -22.55 26.93
N THR A 64 -32.30 -21.22 26.90
CA THR A 64 -33.29 -20.31 27.51
C THR A 64 -34.64 -20.34 26.80
N ILE A 65 -34.66 -20.45 25.45
CA ILE A 65 -35.93 -20.55 24.70
C ILE A 65 -36.59 -21.90 24.97
N ILE A 66 -35.82 -22.99 24.94
CA ILE A 66 -36.33 -24.32 25.29
C ILE A 66 -36.87 -24.30 26.72
N PHE A 67 -36.14 -23.74 27.68
CA PHE A 67 -36.58 -23.64 29.07
C PHE A 67 -37.85 -22.80 29.22
N ALA A 68 -37.92 -21.64 28.56
CA ALA A 68 -39.10 -20.78 28.60
C ALA A 68 -40.35 -21.49 28.02
N ILE A 69 -40.21 -22.19 26.90
CA ILE A 69 -41.30 -22.96 26.28
C ILE A 69 -41.75 -24.11 27.19
N ASN A 70 -40.80 -24.84 27.80
CA ASN A 70 -41.13 -25.91 28.75
C ASN A 70 -41.81 -25.35 30.02
N LEU A 71 -41.34 -24.22 30.54
CA LEU A 71 -41.92 -23.56 31.70
C LEU A 71 -43.36 -23.10 31.41
N LEU A 72 -43.59 -22.47 30.26
CA LEU A 72 -44.92 -22.01 29.84
C LEU A 72 -45.88 -23.19 29.60
N SER A 73 -45.38 -24.28 29.02
CA SER A 73 -46.15 -25.52 28.88
C SER A 73 -46.49 -26.16 30.23
N ALA A 74 -45.62 -26.05 31.24
CA ALA A 74 -45.90 -26.54 32.60
C ALA A 74 -47.01 -25.73 33.29
N PHE A 75 -47.19 -24.46 32.91
CA PHE A 75 -48.31 -23.62 33.34
C PHE A 75 -49.55 -23.72 32.40
N HIS A 76 -49.60 -24.74 31.53
CA HIS A 76 -50.70 -24.99 30.58
C HIS A 76 -50.95 -23.89 29.52
N TYR A 77 -49.95 -23.05 29.22
CA TYR A 77 -50.02 -22.11 28.12
C TYR A 77 -49.38 -22.70 26.85
N ASP A 78 -50.19 -22.99 25.82
CA ASP A 78 -49.69 -23.47 24.52
C ASP A 78 -49.41 -22.32 23.55
N LEU A 79 -48.13 -21.93 23.43
CA LEU A 79 -47.63 -20.97 22.44
C LEU A 79 -47.31 -21.61 21.08
N SER A 80 -47.53 -22.91 20.93
CA SER A 80 -47.24 -23.66 19.70
C SER A 80 -48.39 -23.72 18.71
N PHE A 81 -49.55 -23.13 19.05
CA PHE A 81 -50.76 -23.18 18.23
C PHE A 81 -51.10 -24.61 17.78
N GLY A 82 -50.93 -25.60 18.67
CA GLY A 82 -51.18 -27.03 18.39
C GLY A 82 -50.05 -27.79 17.69
N MET A 83 -48.92 -27.16 17.35
CA MET A 83 -47.79 -27.85 16.69
C MET A 83 -47.10 -28.88 17.60
N VAL A 84 -46.97 -28.59 18.90
CA VAL A 84 -46.41 -29.55 19.87
C VAL A 84 -47.34 -30.76 20.00
N TYR A 85 -48.66 -30.53 20.02
CA TYR A 85 -49.65 -31.60 20.06
C TYR A 85 -49.57 -32.50 18.81
N LEU A 86 -49.41 -31.90 17.62
CA LEU A 86 -49.23 -32.62 16.36
C LEU A 86 -47.95 -33.46 16.35
N LEU A 87 -46.81 -32.88 16.75
CA LEU A 87 -45.54 -33.60 16.87
C LEU A 87 -45.65 -34.78 17.85
N GLN A 88 -46.28 -34.56 18.99
CA GLN A 88 -46.47 -35.57 20.02
C GLN A 88 -47.33 -36.73 19.52
N HIS A 89 -48.51 -36.45 18.95
CA HIS A 89 -49.53 -37.46 18.67
C HIS A 89 -49.42 -38.10 17.28
N ASN A 90 -48.81 -37.43 16.29
CA ASN A 90 -48.71 -37.96 14.92
C ASN A 90 -47.31 -38.46 14.55
N ILE A 91 -46.27 -38.07 15.30
CA ILE A 91 -44.89 -38.45 14.99
C ILE A 91 -44.30 -39.27 16.14
N PHE A 92 -44.22 -38.73 17.36
CA PHE A 92 -43.47 -39.39 18.43
C PHE A 92 -44.23 -40.46 19.20
N SER A 93 -45.56 -40.36 19.28
CA SER A 93 -46.45 -41.41 19.80
C SER A 93 -46.27 -42.74 19.06
N LEU A 94 -46.01 -42.71 17.74
CA LEU A 94 -45.80 -43.88 16.89
C LEU A 94 -44.51 -44.65 17.24
N PHE A 95 -43.49 -43.95 17.75
CA PHE A 95 -42.19 -44.55 18.07
C PHE A 95 -42.00 -44.83 19.57
N PHE A 96 -42.56 -44.00 20.45
CA PHE A 96 -42.27 -44.02 21.89
C PHE A 96 -43.53 -44.08 22.78
N GLY A 97 -44.73 -44.14 22.20
CA GLY A 97 -46.00 -44.14 22.93
C GLY A 97 -46.43 -42.78 23.49
N ASN A 98 -47.64 -42.71 24.02
CA ASN A 98 -48.18 -41.50 24.65
C ASN A 98 -47.66 -41.40 26.09
N GLY A 99 -46.64 -40.56 26.29
CA GLY A 99 -46.06 -40.35 27.63
C GLY A 99 -45.21 -39.09 27.72
N MET A 100 -44.73 -38.78 28.93
CA MET A 100 -43.96 -37.55 29.18
C MET A 100 -42.71 -37.42 28.29
N PHE A 101 -42.11 -38.54 27.88
CA PHE A 101 -40.96 -38.54 26.99
C PHE A 101 -41.30 -37.98 25.59
N SER A 102 -42.44 -38.41 25.01
CA SER A 102 -42.93 -37.90 23.72
C SER A 102 -43.23 -36.39 23.76
N GLN A 103 -43.78 -35.92 24.88
CA GLN A 103 -44.08 -34.50 25.11
C GLN A 103 -42.80 -33.67 25.27
N ALA A 104 -41.84 -34.13 26.09
CA ALA A 104 -40.57 -33.45 26.30
C ALA A 104 -39.75 -33.33 25.01
N LEU A 105 -39.71 -34.39 24.18
CA LEU A 105 -39.04 -34.37 22.89
C LEU A 105 -39.72 -33.41 21.90
N SER A 106 -41.06 -33.38 21.89
CA SER A 106 -41.85 -32.47 21.05
C SER A 106 -41.62 -31.00 21.43
N LEU A 107 -41.61 -30.69 22.74
CA LEU A 107 -41.29 -29.37 23.27
C LEU A 107 -39.84 -28.96 22.97
N MET A 108 -38.89 -29.89 23.07
CA MET A 108 -37.50 -29.64 22.73
C MET A 108 -37.32 -29.31 21.24
N LEU A 109 -37.93 -30.10 20.35
CA LEU A 109 -37.84 -29.87 18.90
C LEU A 109 -38.56 -28.60 18.48
N TYR A 110 -39.73 -28.31 19.05
CA TYR A 110 -40.42 -27.05 18.83
C TYR A 110 -39.59 -25.87 19.34
N GLY A 111 -38.96 -25.98 20.51
CA GLY A 111 -38.07 -24.95 21.03
C GLY A 111 -36.83 -24.70 20.17
N ILE A 112 -36.22 -25.77 19.62
CA ILE A 112 -35.14 -25.65 18.63
C ILE A 112 -35.65 -24.97 17.35
N PHE A 113 -36.85 -25.30 16.87
CA PHE A 113 -37.46 -24.69 15.70
C PHE A 113 -37.73 -23.19 15.91
N VAL A 114 -38.37 -22.81 17.02
CA VAL A 114 -38.63 -21.39 17.38
C VAL A 114 -37.33 -20.62 17.48
N TRP A 115 -36.34 -21.17 18.18
CA TRP A 115 -35.00 -20.57 18.27
C TRP A 115 -34.35 -20.41 16.89
N PHE A 116 -34.43 -21.42 16.02
CA PHE A 116 -33.92 -21.34 14.66
C PHE A 116 -34.61 -20.23 13.85
N MET A 117 -35.94 -20.14 13.93
CA MET A 117 -36.70 -19.08 13.26
C MET A 117 -36.31 -17.69 13.75
N ILE A 118 -36.14 -17.51 15.06
CA ILE A 118 -35.65 -16.25 15.66
C ILE A 118 -34.25 -15.93 15.15
N ILE A 119 -33.34 -16.90 15.07
CA ILE A 119 -32.00 -16.67 14.52
C ILE A 119 -32.05 -16.26 13.06
N GLN A 120 -32.84 -16.94 12.22
CA GLN A 120 -32.97 -16.57 10.82
C GLN A 120 -33.57 -15.17 10.66
N PHE A 121 -34.55 -14.81 11.50
CA PHE A 121 -35.11 -13.47 11.55
C PHE A 121 -34.05 -12.43 11.95
N ILE A 122 -33.27 -12.67 13.01
CA ILE A 122 -32.19 -11.77 13.41
C ILE A 122 -31.12 -11.66 12.33
N ARG A 123 -30.77 -12.76 11.65
CA ARG A 123 -29.80 -12.73 10.53
C ARG A 123 -30.31 -11.92 9.35
N LEU A 124 -31.58 -12.11 8.99
CA LEU A 124 -32.21 -11.30 7.95
C LEU A 124 -32.22 -9.83 8.35
N SER A 125 -32.52 -9.53 9.61
CA SER A 125 -32.47 -8.18 10.17
C SER A 125 -31.06 -7.59 10.13
N LEU A 126 -30.03 -8.36 10.49
CA LEU A 126 -28.62 -7.96 10.35
C LEU A 126 -28.22 -7.77 8.89
N LYS A 127 -28.71 -8.60 7.98
CA LYS A 127 -28.47 -8.46 6.54
C LYS A 127 -29.07 -7.15 6.03
N CYS A 128 -30.31 -6.85 6.39
CA CYS A 128 -30.98 -5.59 6.10
C CYS A 128 -30.26 -4.40 6.73
N PHE A 129 -29.80 -4.53 7.96
CA PHE A 129 -28.99 -3.53 8.65
C PHE A 129 -27.68 -3.25 7.91
N LEU A 130 -26.96 -4.30 7.49
CA LEU A 130 -25.69 -4.19 6.77
C LEU A 130 -25.87 -3.77 5.30
N LEU A 131 -27.08 -3.81 4.73
CA LEU A 131 -27.39 -3.25 3.41
C LEU A 131 -27.32 -1.72 3.41
N TYR A 132 -27.51 -1.06 4.55
CA TYR A 132 -27.40 0.40 4.62
C TYR A 132 -25.96 0.86 4.35
N LYS A 133 -25.77 1.60 3.25
CA LYS A 133 -24.48 2.19 2.83
C LYS A 133 -24.50 3.72 2.75
N GLY A 134 -25.53 4.38 3.28
CA GLY A 134 -25.65 5.85 3.22
C GLY A 134 -24.45 6.57 3.84
N TRP A 135 -23.91 6.00 4.93
CA TRP A 135 -22.70 6.48 5.60
C TRP A 135 -21.47 6.61 4.69
N MET A 136 -21.39 5.90 3.55
CA MET A 136 -20.25 6.04 2.61
C MET A 136 -20.30 7.32 1.78
N TYR A 137 -21.48 7.90 1.59
CA TYR A 137 -21.66 9.11 0.79
C TYR A 137 -21.60 10.38 1.66
N GLU A 138 -21.75 10.23 2.96
CA GLU A 138 -21.66 11.33 3.93
C GLU A 138 -20.19 11.71 4.18
N ASN A 139 -19.89 13.01 4.22
CA ASN A 139 -18.57 13.53 4.55
C ASN A 139 -18.61 14.27 5.90
N PRO A 140 -18.13 13.65 6.99
CA PRO A 140 -18.17 14.24 8.34
C PRO A 140 -17.44 15.59 8.45
N HIS A 141 -16.51 15.89 7.54
CA HIS A 141 -15.75 17.14 7.54
C HIS A 141 -16.53 18.33 6.96
N LEU A 142 -17.53 18.06 6.11
CA LEU A 142 -18.34 19.10 5.48
C LEU A 142 -19.68 19.27 6.20
N GLN A 143 -20.28 18.16 6.63
CA GLN A 143 -21.57 18.14 7.30
C GLN A 143 -21.59 17.09 8.41
N PRO A 144 -22.33 17.33 9.52
CA PRO A 144 -22.51 16.33 10.55
C PRO A 144 -23.22 15.10 9.98
N LEU A 145 -22.78 13.91 10.40
CA LEU A 145 -23.41 12.64 10.01
C LEU A 145 -24.92 12.66 10.27
N SER A 146 -25.68 12.06 9.35
CA SER A 146 -27.11 11.86 9.49
C SER A 146 -27.45 11.10 10.77
N LYS A 147 -28.62 11.38 11.36
CA LYS A 147 -29.11 10.64 12.54
C LYS A 147 -29.15 9.13 12.26
N ALA A 148 -29.49 8.72 11.04
CA ALA A 148 -29.50 7.32 10.61
C ALA A 148 -28.08 6.71 10.62
N SER A 149 -27.10 7.39 10.01
CA SER A 149 -25.69 6.95 9.98
C SER A 149 -25.07 6.90 11.37
N LYS A 150 -25.36 7.88 12.24
CA LYS A 150 -24.92 7.88 13.64
C LYS A 150 -25.48 6.68 14.40
N LEU A 151 -26.78 6.45 14.31
CA LEU A 151 -27.44 5.32 14.96
C LEU A 151 -26.86 3.98 14.46
N TRP A 152 -26.69 3.86 13.13
CA TRP A 152 -26.09 2.68 12.51
C TRP A 152 -24.68 2.40 13.04
N LEU A 153 -23.81 3.41 13.11
CA LEU A 153 -22.45 3.27 13.63
C LEU A 153 -22.43 2.89 15.12
N VAL A 154 -23.33 3.45 15.94
CA VAL A 154 -23.44 3.11 17.37
C VAL A 154 -23.87 1.65 17.55
N ILE A 155 -24.90 1.21 16.83
CA ILE A 155 -25.36 -0.19 16.87
C ILE A 155 -24.25 -1.12 16.42
N LEU A 156 -23.56 -0.80 15.32
CA LEU A 156 -22.45 -1.60 14.82
C LEU A 156 -21.30 -1.67 15.83
N HIS A 157 -20.98 -0.57 16.50
CA HIS A 157 -19.96 -0.54 17.54
C HIS A 157 -20.32 -1.46 18.70
N LEU A 158 -21.58 -1.48 19.14
CA LEU A 158 -22.05 -2.41 20.18
C LEU A 158 -21.95 -3.87 19.73
N LEU A 159 -22.40 -4.17 18.50
CA LEU A 159 -22.24 -5.50 17.89
C LEU A 159 -20.77 -5.91 17.77
N SER A 160 -19.85 -4.95 17.61
CA SER A 160 -18.42 -5.23 17.47
C SER A 160 -17.72 -5.69 18.76
N LYS A 161 -18.36 -5.50 19.94
CA LYS A 161 -17.79 -5.85 21.25
C LYS A 161 -18.03 -7.32 21.64
N SER A 162 -18.85 -8.07 20.91
CA SER A 162 -19.35 -9.39 21.30
C SER A 162 -18.43 -10.58 20.97
N GLY A 163 -17.13 -10.50 21.30
CA GLY A 163 -16.23 -11.67 21.21
C GLY A 163 -16.21 -12.36 19.85
N LEU A 164 -16.21 -11.58 18.77
CA LEU A 164 -16.43 -12.04 17.40
C LEU A 164 -15.26 -12.86 16.85
N MET A 165 -15.58 -13.95 16.14
CA MET A 165 -14.63 -14.77 15.38
C MET A 165 -14.52 -14.27 13.93
N LEU A 166 -13.47 -14.71 13.24
CA LEU A 166 -13.17 -14.34 11.84
C LEU A 166 -14.36 -14.51 10.88
N HIS A 167 -15.18 -15.56 11.05
CA HIS A 167 -16.29 -15.84 10.13
C HIS A 167 -17.67 -15.49 10.71
N SER A 168 -17.76 -14.83 11.86
CA SER A 168 -19.04 -14.57 12.53
C SER A 168 -20.03 -13.79 11.66
N PHE A 169 -19.60 -12.73 10.99
CA PHE A 169 -20.48 -11.94 10.10
C PHE A 169 -20.73 -12.58 8.74
N GLN A 170 -20.02 -13.65 8.36
CA GLN A 170 -20.03 -14.16 6.98
C GLN A 170 -21.43 -14.59 6.51
N ALA A 171 -22.26 -15.15 7.40
CA ALA A 171 -23.64 -15.53 7.09
C ALA A 171 -24.61 -14.33 7.06
N ALA A 172 -24.28 -13.25 7.77
CA ALA A 172 -25.09 -12.03 7.87
C ALA A 172 -24.75 -10.97 6.81
N LEU A 173 -23.63 -11.14 6.07
CA LEU A 173 -23.26 -10.21 5.00
C LEU A 173 -24.29 -10.22 3.86
N PRO A 174 -24.61 -9.04 3.28
CA PRO A 174 -25.51 -8.94 2.15
C PRO A 174 -24.95 -9.62 0.90
N HIS A 175 -25.82 -10.08 0.00
CA HIS A 175 -25.40 -10.55 -1.32
C HIS A 175 -25.00 -9.35 -2.18
N LEU A 176 -24.15 -9.57 -3.19
CA LEU A 176 -23.78 -8.52 -4.14
C LEU A 176 -25.03 -8.08 -4.92
N PRO A 177 -25.44 -6.80 -4.88
CA PRO A 177 -26.60 -6.32 -5.61
C PRO A 177 -26.35 -6.37 -7.11
N LEU A 178 -27.41 -6.65 -7.87
CA LEU A 178 -27.40 -6.54 -9.33
C LEU A 178 -27.76 -5.09 -9.73
N PRO A 179 -26.88 -4.35 -10.42
CA PRO A 179 -27.20 -3.01 -10.90
C PRO A 179 -28.35 -3.03 -11.91
N ARG A 180 -29.02 -1.89 -12.06
CA ARG A 180 -30.00 -1.70 -13.14
C ARG A 180 -29.27 -1.56 -14.48
N LEU A 181 -29.83 -2.17 -15.52
CA LEU A 181 -29.25 -2.14 -16.87
C LEU A 181 -29.02 -0.70 -17.35
N ASN A 182 -30.05 0.15 -17.29
CA ASN A 182 -29.97 1.55 -17.74
C ASN A 182 -28.85 2.32 -17.03
N ASP A 183 -28.80 2.25 -15.70
CA ASP A 183 -27.75 2.91 -14.90
C ASP A 183 -26.34 2.45 -15.32
N THR A 184 -26.16 1.16 -15.63
CA THR A 184 -24.88 0.63 -16.12
C THR A 184 -24.54 1.16 -17.51
N LEU A 185 -25.50 1.21 -18.43
CA LEU A 185 -25.29 1.70 -19.80
C LEU A 185 -25.00 3.20 -19.83
N ASP A 186 -25.74 4.00 -19.05
CA ASP A 186 -25.53 5.45 -18.95
C ASP A 186 -24.15 5.78 -18.38
N LYS A 187 -23.75 5.08 -17.30
CA LYS A 187 -22.40 5.21 -16.74
C LYS A 187 -21.33 4.72 -17.72
N HIS A 188 -21.60 3.63 -18.46
CA HIS A 188 -20.68 3.12 -19.47
C HIS A 188 -20.39 4.18 -20.54
N LEU A 189 -21.43 4.76 -21.15
CA LEU A 189 -21.30 5.84 -22.14
C LEU A 189 -20.51 7.01 -21.56
N CYS A 190 -20.84 7.46 -20.34
CA CYS A 190 -20.11 8.55 -19.67
C CYS A 190 -18.60 8.26 -19.57
N THR A 191 -18.21 7.03 -19.21
CA THR A 191 -16.79 6.65 -19.11
C THR A 191 -16.09 6.42 -20.45
N MET A 192 -16.85 6.11 -21.51
CA MET A 192 -16.31 5.87 -22.84
C MET A 192 -16.15 7.16 -23.66
N ARG A 193 -16.91 8.22 -23.34
CA ARG A 193 -16.84 9.51 -24.03
C ARG A 193 -15.41 10.06 -24.19
N PRO A 194 -14.56 10.12 -23.15
CA PRO A 194 -13.19 10.63 -23.30
C PRO A 194 -12.23 9.68 -24.04
N VAL A 195 -12.62 8.41 -24.21
CA VAL A 195 -11.77 7.37 -24.83
C VAL A 195 -12.07 7.20 -26.32
N CYS A 196 -13.29 7.48 -26.74
CA CYS A 196 -13.73 7.34 -28.13
C CYS A 196 -13.61 8.66 -28.89
N THR A 197 -13.35 8.58 -30.20
CA THR A 197 -13.58 9.71 -31.11
C THR A 197 -15.08 10.01 -31.23
N ASP A 198 -15.46 11.19 -31.74
CA ASP A 198 -16.87 11.56 -31.88
C ASP A 198 -17.66 10.54 -32.71
N LYS A 199 -17.10 10.11 -33.85
CA LYS A 199 -17.72 9.09 -34.70
C LYS A 199 -17.88 7.75 -33.98
N GLU A 200 -16.83 7.27 -33.30
CA GLU A 200 -16.91 6.01 -32.55
C GLU A 200 -17.88 6.09 -31.37
N TYR A 201 -18.01 7.28 -30.76
CA TYR A 201 -18.92 7.51 -29.66
C TYR A 201 -20.37 7.50 -30.14
N ASP A 202 -20.68 8.16 -31.27
CA ASP A 202 -22.02 8.16 -31.86
C ASP A 202 -22.45 6.74 -32.27
N GLU A 203 -21.55 5.98 -32.89
CA GLU A 203 -21.76 4.55 -33.16
C GLU A 203 -22.01 3.75 -31.86
N LEU A 204 -21.22 4.00 -30.82
CA LEU A 204 -21.40 3.32 -29.52
C LEU A 204 -22.74 3.69 -28.86
N VAL A 205 -23.19 4.94 -28.97
CA VAL A 205 -24.49 5.40 -28.46
C VAL A 205 -25.61 4.66 -29.18
N GLN A 206 -25.57 4.58 -30.51
CA GLN A 206 -26.55 3.83 -31.29
C GLN A 206 -26.60 2.35 -30.86
N LEU A 207 -25.45 1.68 -30.80
CA LEU A 207 -25.36 0.28 -30.36
C LEU A 207 -25.86 0.09 -28.91
N THR A 208 -25.61 1.08 -28.05
CA THR A 208 -26.07 1.05 -26.65
C THR A 208 -27.59 1.14 -26.57
N GLU A 209 -28.23 2.00 -27.38
CA GLU A 209 -29.69 2.13 -27.41
C GLU A 209 -30.38 0.90 -28.02
N GLU A 210 -29.80 0.30 -29.07
CA GLU A 210 -30.24 -0.98 -29.62
C GLU A 210 -30.15 -2.09 -28.55
N PHE A 211 -29.05 -2.14 -27.79
CA PHE A 211 -28.88 -3.10 -26.70
C PHE A 211 -29.84 -2.84 -25.52
N ARG A 212 -30.06 -1.57 -25.15
CA ARG A 212 -30.97 -1.12 -24.08
C ARG A 212 -32.41 -1.56 -24.36
N ASN A 213 -32.83 -1.47 -25.62
CA ASN A 213 -34.20 -1.75 -26.04
C ASN A 213 -34.41 -3.17 -26.57
N GLY A 214 -33.35 -3.86 -26.98
CA GLY A 214 -33.38 -5.23 -27.47
C GLY A 214 -32.85 -6.25 -26.46
N ILE A 215 -31.80 -6.97 -26.87
CA ILE A 215 -31.33 -8.19 -26.20
C ILE A 215 -30.84 -7.96 -24.75
N GLY A 216 -30.41 -6.76 -24.41
CA GLY A 216 -29.92 -6.43 -23.06
C GLY A 216 -30.95 -6.66 -21.97
N ARG A 217 -32.25 -6.43 -22.24
CA ARG A 217 -33.33 -6.69 -21.29
C ARG A 217 -33.51 -8.18 -21.01
N HIS A 218 -33.40 -9.01 -22.05
CA HIS A 218 -33.45 -10.46 -21.91
C HIS A 218 -32.27 -10.99 -21.09
N LEU A 219 -31.06 -10.52 -21.39
CA LEU A 219 -29.85 -10.90 -20.63
C LEU A 219 -29.94 -10.45 -19.16
N GLN A 220 -30.45 -9.24 -18.90
CA GLN A 220 -30.70 -8.73 -17.55
C GLN A 220 -31.66 -9.64 -16.77
N TRP A 221 -32.72 -10.14 -17.42
CA TRP A 221 -33.69 -11.02 -16.78
C TRP A 221 -33.05 -12.34 -16.30
N TYR A 222 -32.17 -12.95 -17.11
CA TYR A 222 -31.39 -14.11 -16.68
C TYR A 222 -30.46 -13.79 -15.51
N LEU A 223 -29.83 -12.62 -15.48
CA LEU A 223 -29.01 -12.19 -14.34
C LEU A 223 -29.83 -11.97 -13.08
N ILE A 224 -31.04 -11.44 -13.19
CA ILE A 224 -31.96 -11.30 -12.05
C ILE A 224 -32.22 -12.68 -11.45
N ILE A 225 -32.56 -13.69 -12.27
CA ILE A 225 -32.75 -15.07 -11.81
C ILE A 225 -31.49 -15.61 -11.15
N LYS A 226 -30.31 -15.47 -11.78
CA LYS A 226 -29.05 -15.91 -11.19
C LYS A 226 -28.77 -15.21 -9.86
N SER A 227 -29.11 -13.92 -9.71
CA SER A 227 -28.90 -13.17 -8.48
C SER A 227 -29.75 -13.67 -7.31
N PHE A 228 -30.94 -14.24 -7.59
CA PHE A 228 -31.76 -14.91 -6.58
C PHE A 228 -31.26 -16.31 -6.23
N LEU A 229 -30.78 -17.07 -7.23
CA LEU A 229 -30.33 -18.45 -7.06
C LEU A 229 -28.91 -18.60 -6.51
N SER A 230 -28.12 -17.53 -6.54
CA SER A 230 -26.71 -17.55 -6.11
C SER A 230 -26.44 -16.58 -4.97
N ILE A 231 -25.43 -16.88 -4.15
CA ILE A 231 -24.95 -15.98 -3.10
C ILE A 231 -24.31 -14.72 -3.72
N ASN A 232 -23.63 -14.91 -4.85
CA ASN A 232 -22.98 -13.87 -5.61
C ASN A 232 -23.03 -14.24 -7.10
N TYR A 233 -23.69 -13.40 -7.90
CA TYR A 233 -24.02 -13.71 -9.29
C TYR A 233 -22.84 -13.62 -10.28
N VAL A 234 -21.70 -13.04 -9.90
CA VAL A 234 -20.59 -12.84 -10.85
C VAL A 234 -19.35 -13.63 -10.47
N ALA A 235 -19.23 -14.03 -9.21
CA ALA A 235 -17.93 -14.39 -8.69
C ALA A 235 -17.45 -15.79 -9.09
N ASP A 236 -18.33 -16.75 -9.34
CA ASP A 236 -17.98 -18.04 -9.97
C ASP A 236 -17.43 -17.84 -11.39
N TRP A 237 -18.13 -17.05 -12.17
CA TRP A 237 -17.76 -16.69 -13.53
C TRP A 237 -16.48 -15.86 -13.63
N TRP A 238 -16.30 -14.88 -12.73
CA TRP A 238 -15.11 -14.05 -12.71
C TRP A 238 -13.85 -14.88 -12.59
N ILE A 239 -13.84 -15.88 -11.72
CA ILE A 239 -12.64 -16.71 -11.56
C ILE A 239 -12.43 -17.64 -12.76
N GLU A 240 -13.48 -18.32 -13.19
CA GLU A 240 -13.39 -19.28 -14.28
C GLU A 240 -12.83 -18.63 -15.56
N PHE A 241 -13.41 -17.51 -15.97
CA PHE A 241 -13.09 -16.92 -17.26
C PHE A 241 -11.88 -15.98 -17.22
N VAL A 242 -11.62 -15.29 -16.10
CA VAL A 242 -10.48 -14.35 -16.04
C VAL A 242 -9.18 -15.06 -15.71
N TYR A 243 -9.20 -16.08 -14.84
CA TYR A 243 -7.96 -16.70 -14.36
C TYR A 243 -7.77 -18.12 -14.88
N LEU A 244 -8.77 -18.99 -14.71
CA LEU A 244 -8.56 -20.43 -14.87
C LEU A 244 -8.62 -20.91 -16.30
N ARG A 245 -9.42 -20.24 -17.14
CA ARG A 245 -9.44 -20.47 -18.59
C ARG A 245 -8.35 -19.69 -19.33
N GLN A 246 -7.70 -18.71 -18.70
CA GLN A 246 -6.54 -18.04 -19.29
C GLN A 246 -5.41 -19.07 -19.50
N ARG A 247 -4.90 -19.15 -20.73
CA ARG A 247 -3.88 -20.12 -21.15
C ARG A 247 -2.46 -19.56 -21.20
N SER A 248 -2.32 -18.22 -21.16
CA SER A 248 -1.02 -17.56 -21.11
C SER A 248 -0.25 -17.95 -19.84
N PRO A 249 1.09 -17.95 -19.88
CA PRO A 249 1.93 -18.18 -18.71
C PRO A 249 1.59 -17.24 -17.54
N ILE A 250 1.45 -17.79 -16.34
CA ILE A 250 0.95 -17.05 -15.16
C ILE A 250 2.03 -16.23 -14.45
N MET A 251 3.31 -16.59 -14.61
CA MET A 251 4.46 -15.99 -13.90
C MET A 251 4.47 -14.45 -13.90
N ILE A 252 4.24 -13.82 -15.06
CA ILE A 252 4.19 -12.35 -15.19
C ILE A 252 2.76 -11.86 -15.46
N ASN A 253 1.98 -12.61 -16.24
CA ASN A 253 0.66 -12.16 -16.73
C ASN A 253 -0.47 -12.35 -15.68
N SER A 254 -0.18 -12.94 -14.52
CA SER A 254 -1.19 -13.16 -13.47
C SER A 254 -0.62 -13.01 -12.06
N ASN A 255 0.51 -13.66 -11.77
CA ASN A 255 1.13 -13.60 -10.45
C ASN A 255 1.56 -12.16 -10.13
N TYR A 256 1.50 -11.83 -8.84
CA TYR A 256 1.91 -10.54 -8.29
C TYR A 256 2.91 -10.75 -7.17
N TYR A 257 3.58 -9.68 -6.74
CA TYR A 257 4.61 -9.76 -5.71
C TYR A 257 4.45 -8.68 -4.64
N GLY A 258 5.14 -8.86 -3.51
CA GLY A 258 5.21 -7.89 -2.41
C GLY A 258 6.61 -7.80 -1.80
N PHE A 259 6.98 -6.60 -1.32
CA PHE A 259 8.28 -6.26 -0.74
C PHE A 259 8.36 -6.50 0.77
N ASP A 260 9.60 -6.60 1.27
CA ASP A 260 9.92 -6.44 2.70
C ASP A 260 9.84 -4.96 3.13
N SER A 261 10.17 -4.68 4.39
CA SER A 261 10.51 -3.32 4.82
C SER A 261 11.74 -2.82 4.06
N ILE A 262 11.66 -1.58 3.57
CA ILE A 262 12.79 -0.90 2.91
C ILE A 262 13.76 -0.31 3.94
N MET A 263 13.27 0.14 5.09
CA MET A 263 14.09 0.84 6.09
C MET A 263 14.70 -0.10 7.13
N ALA A 264 13.97 -1.14 7.55
CA ALA A 264 14.46 -2.07 8.56
C ALA A 264 15.18 -3.25 7.92
N HIS A 265 16.34 -3.57 8.48
CA HIS A 265 17.09 -4.79 8.18
C HIS A 265 17.31 -5.52 9.50
N SER A 266 16.65 -6.67 9.70
CA SER A 266 16.63 -7.33 11.01
C SER A 266 17.83 -8.25 11.27
N THR A 267 18.32 -8.94 10.23
CA THR A 267 19.47 -9.85 10.29
C THR A 267 20.08 -9.98 8.91
N HIS A 268 21.38 -10.24 8.85
CA HIS A 268 22.11 -10.61 7.63
C HIS A 268 22.13 -12.13 7.40
N ASN A 269 21.69 -12.93 8.37
CA ASN A 269 21.64 -14.40 8.25
C ASN A 269 20.35 -14.84 7.55
N GLN A 270 20.49 -15.39 6.33
CA GLN A 270 19.39 -15.90 5.51
C GLN A 270 18.57 -16.99 6.22
N ALA A 271 19.22 -17.96 6.87
CA ALA A 271 18.53 -19.05 7.56
C ALA A 271 17.72 -18.55 8.76
N ALA A 272 18.29 -17.63 9.53
CA ALA A 272 17.62 -17.00 10.67
C ALA A 272 16.38 -16.21 10.23
N ARG A 273 16.47 -15.46 9.12
CA ARG A 273 15.32 -14.77 8.53
C ARG A 273 14.26 -15.76 8.04
N ALA A 274 14.65 -16.77 7.27
CA ALA A 274 13.74 -17.79 6.73
C ALA A 274 12.98 -18.50 7.85
N ALA A 275 13.65 -18.84 8.95
CA ALA A 275 13.07 -19.48 10.12
C ALA A 275 11.99 -18.63 10.79
N LEU A 276 12.29 -17.35 11.07
CA LEU A 276 11.37 -16.47 11.78
C LEU A 276 10.16 -16.09 10.93
N VAL A 277 10.35 -15.85 9.63
CA VAL A 277 9.27 -15.59 8.67
C VAL A 277 8.37 -16.83 8.54
N THR A 278 8.97 -18.01 8.41
CA THR A 278 8.22 -19.28 8.37
C THR A 278 7.39 -19.48 9.63
N TRP A 279 7.98 -19.28 10.80
CA TRP A 279 7.26 -19.37 12.08
C TRP A 279 6.12 -18.35 12.18
N ALA A 280 6.36 -17.09 11.79
CA ALA A 280 5.33 -16.05 11.79
C ALA A 280 4.16 -16.41 10.86
N ALA A 281 4.44 -16.92 9.65
CA ALA A 281 3.42 -17.38 8.72
C ALA A 281 2.61 -18.56 9.28
N LEU A 282 3.26 -19.50 9.97
CA LEU A 282 2.58 -20.63 10.63
C LEU A 282 1.72 -20.18 11.82
N LEU A 283 2.14 -19.16 12.56
CA LEU A 283 1.30 -18.53 13.58
C LEU A 283 0.09 -17.84 12.97
N PHE A 284 0.26 -17.13 11.86
CA PHE A 284 -0.84 -16.52 11.13
C PHE A 284 -1.84 -17.57 10.64
N ARG A 285 -1.34 -18.67 10.05
CA ARG A 285 -2.15 -19.85 9.69
C ARG A 285 -2.94 -20.38 10.90
N ARG A 286 -2.30 -20.52 12.07
CA ARG A 286 -2.97 -20.97 13.29
C ARG A 286 -4.08 -20.00 13.73
N LYS A 287 -3.85 -18.68 13.64
CA LYS A 287 -4.87 -17.66 13.94
C LYS A 287 -6.08 -17.76 12.99
N ILE A 288 -5.86 -18.05 11.70
CA ILE A 288 -6.95 -18.30 10.73
C ILE A 288 -7.72 -19.56 11.13
N GLU A 289 -7.03 -20.68 11.37
CA GLU A 289 -7.67 -21.96 11.73
C GLU A 289 -8.49 -21.87 13.02
N ARG A 290 -8.04 -21.05 13.98
CA ARG A 290 -8.75 -20.76 15.24
C ARG A 290 -9.76 -19.62 15.13
N GLN A 291 -9.80 -18.93 14.00
CA GLN A 291 -10.67 -17.78 13.74
C GLN A 291 -10.45 -16.60 14.70
N GLU A 292 -9.22 -16.40 15.15
CA GLU A 292 -8.81 -15.35 16.09
C GLU A 292 -8.55 -14.00 15.39
N ILE A 293 -8.49 -13.98 14.05
CA ILE A 293 -8.37 -12.74 13.26
C ILE A 293 -9.71 -12.00 13.27
N LYS A 294 -9.70 -10.69 13.55
CA LYS A 294 -10.92 -9.89 13.63
C LYS A 294 -11.54 -9.67 12.23
N PRO A 295 -12.88 -9.72 12.08
CA PRO A 295 -13.56 -9.69 10.78
C PRO A 295 -13.78 -8.28 10.19
N PHE A 296 -12.99 -7.28 10.59
CA PHE A 296 -13.26 -5.87 10.30
C PHE A 296 -12.34 -5.26 9.24
N SER A 297 -12.84 -4.20 8.60
CA SER A 297 -12.15 -3.35 7.64
C SER A 297 -10.87 -2.71 8.21
N PHE A 298 -9.97 -2.35 7.28
CA PHE A 298 -8.69 -1.67 7.49
C PHE A 298 -8.83 -0.26 8.09
N LEU A 299 -10.03 0.34 8.02
CA LEU A 299 -10.34 1.60 8.68
C LEU A 299 -10.67 1.33 10.15
N SER A 300 -9.65 1.39 11.01
CA SER A 300 -9.71 1.11 12.45
C SER A 300 -10.78 1.91 13.21
N GLN A 301 -11.25 3.02 12.64
CA GLN A 301 -12.19 3.94 13.28
C GLN A 301 -13.63 3.40 13.36
N TYR A 302 -14.11 2.61 12.38
CA TYR A 302 -15.54 2.28 12.27
C TYR A 302 -15.90 0.79 12.30
N LYS A 303 -14.92 -0.13 12.46
CA LYS A 303 -15.12 -1.59 12.63
C LYS A 303 -16.21 -2.20 11.72
N ILE A 304 -16.15 -1.89 10.42
CA ILE A 304 -17.12 -2.39 9.43
C ILE A 304 -16.80 -3.82 9.05
N PRO A 305 -17.76 -4.77 9.08
CA PRO A 305 -17.50 -6.17 8.77
C PRO A 305 -17.25 -6.37 7.27
N PHE A 306 -16.17 -7.06 6.94
CA PHE A 306 -15.84 -7.45 5.56
C PHE A 306 -16.01 -8.95 5.38
N CYS A 307 -16.16 -9.38 4.13
CA CYS A 307 -16.06 -10.78 3.79
C CYS A 307 -14.65 -11.28 4.13
N THR A 308 -14.60 -12.35 4.92
CA THR A 308 -13.37 -12.97 5.42
C THR A 308 -13.10 -14.33 4.80
N ALA A 309 -13.97 -14.76 3.89
CA ALA A 309 -13.84 -16.03 3.19
C ALA A 309 -12.39 -16.21 2.70
N GLN A 310 -11.85 -15.19 2.03
CA GLN A 310 -10.53 -15.16 1.40
C GLN A 310 -9.35 -15.68 2.25
N TYR A 311 -9.43 -15.64 3.58
CA TYR A 311 -8.39 -16.14 4.50
C TYR A 311 -8.27 -17.67 4.52
N GLU A 312 -9.37 -18.41 4.39
CA GLU A 312 -9.36 -19.88 4.59
C GLU A 312 -8.44 -20.59 3.61
N ARG A 313 -8.45 -20.13 2.34
CA ARG A 313 -7.66 -20.75 1.28
C ARG A 313 -6.24 -20.23 1.20
N LEU A 314 -5.79 -19.27 2.03
CA LEU A 314 -4.45 -18.66 1.98
C LEU A 314 -3.31 -19.68 2.20
N PHE A 315 -3.52 -20.76 2.93
CA PHE A 315 -2.49 -21.79 3.12
C PHE A 315 -2.92 -23.11 2.49
N ASN A 316 -1.95 -23.98 2.25
CA ASN A 316 -2.17 -25.36 1.79
C ASN A 316 -2.89 -25.44 0.43
N SER A 317 -2.71 -24.43 -0.41
CA SER A 317 -3.41 -24.32 -1.68
C SER A 317 -2.43 -24.25 -2.85
N TYR A 318 -2.94 -24.55 -4.04
CA TYR A 318 -2.20 -24.45 -5.29
C TYR A 318 -3.16 -24.53 -6.49
N ARG A 319 -2.68 -24.06 -7.64
CA ARG A 319 -3.34 -24.18 -8.93
C ARG A 319 -2.85 -25.44 -9.64
N VAL A 320 -3.78 -26.24 -10.14
CA VAL A 320 -3.53 -27.46 -10.92
C VAL A 320 -3.67 -27.09 -12.39
N PRO A 321 -2.63 -27.29 -13.22
CA PRO A 321 -2.75 -27.14 -14.66
C PRO A 321 -3.63 -28.25 -15.22
N CYS A 322 -4.60 -27.87 -16.06
CA CYS A 322 -5.48 -28.80 -16.76
C CYS A 322 -5.71 -28.27 -18.18
N LEU A 323 -5.96 -29.17 -19.13
CA LEU A 323 -6.35 -28.77 -20.49
C LEU A 323 -7.63 -27.92 -20.44
N GLU A 324 -7.66 -26.83 -21.22
CA GLU A 324 -8.74 -25.83 -21.33
C GLU A 324 -9.03 -24.99 -20.08
N LYS A 325 -9.05 -25.61 -18.89
CA LYS A 325 -9.43 -24.98 -17.63
C LYS A 325 -8.65 -25.57 -16.47
N ASP A 326 -7.83 -24.73 -15.86
CA ASP A 326 -7.12 -25.05 -14.62
C ASP A 326 -8.08 -25.23 -13.45
N ARG A 327 -7.62 -25.92 -12.41
CA ARG A 327 -8.38 -26.12 -11.17
C ARG A 327 -7.62 -25.55 -10.00
N PHE A 328 -8.35 -25.15 -8.97
CA PHE A 328 -7.73 -24.72 -7.72
C PHE A 328 -7.99 -25.76 -6.64
N HIS A 329 -6.95 -26.20 -5.96
CA HIS A 329 -7.04 -27.21 -4.91
C HIS A 329 -6.59 -26.65 -3.56
N HIS A 330 -7.27 -27.06 -2.49
CA HIS A 330 -6.97 -26.68 -1.12
C HIS A 330 -6.96 -27.92 -0.23
N TRP A 331 -5.87 -28.12 0.49
CA TRP A 331 -5.73 -29.21 1.44
C TRP A 331 -6.16 -28.78 2.85
N ASN A 332 -6.91 -29.66 3.53
CA ASN A 332 -7.39 -29.41 4.88
C ASN A 332 -6.28 -29.24 5.93
N ASP A 333 -5.12 -29.84 5.71
CA ASP A 333 -3.99 -29.79 6.63
C ASP A 333 -2.65 -30.11 5.92
N ALA A 334 -1.68 -29.19 6.02
CA ALA A 334 -0.30 -29.41 5.61
C ALA A 334 0.61 -29.60 6.84
N LYS A 335 1.52 -30.58 6.77
CA LYS A 335 2.47 -30.97 7.83
C LYS A 335 3.91 -30.51 7.57
N HIS A 336 4.16 -29.91 6.41
CA HIS A 336 5.48 -29.48 5.95
C HIS A 336 5.36 -28.23 5.08
N ILE A 337 6.50 -27.57 4.88
CA ILE A 337 6.71 -26.61 3.79
C ILE A 337 7.66 -27.22 2.77
N VAL A 338 7.74 -26.62 1.60
CA VAL A 338 8.78 -26.93 0.62
C VAL A 338 9.77 -25.77 0.55
N VAL A 339 11.05 -26.10 0.46
CA VAL A 339 12.16 -25.16 0.36
C VAL A 339 12.89 -25.39 -0.95
N TYR A 340 13.15 -24.34 -1.71
CA TYR A 340 14.06 -24.37 -2.86
C TYR A 340 15.41 -23.80 -2.44
N CYS A 341 16.49 -24.52 -2.75
CA CYS A 341 17.86 -24.09 -2.46
C CYS A 341 18.82 -24.67 -3.51
N ASN A 342 19.64 -23.82 -4.14
CA ASN A 342 20.67 -24.20 -5.11
C ASN A 342 20.21 -25.23 -6.17
N GLY A 343 19.06 -25.01 -6.81
CA GLY A 343 18.52 -25.92 -7.83
C GLY A 343 17.74 -27.12 -7.31
N HIS A 344 17.71 -27.36 -6.00
CA HIS A 344 17.07 -28.54 -5.42
C HIS A 344 15.86 -28.16 -4.57
N TRP A 345 14.92 -29.11 -4.49
CA TRP A 345 13.67 -28.96 -3.75
C TRP A 345 13.71 -29.85 -2.50
N PHE A 346 13.40 -29.29 -1.34
CA PHE A 346 13.43 -29.97 -0.06
C PHE A 346 12.07 -29.90 0.60
N ARG A 347 11.66 -30.98 1.24
CA ARG A 347 10.51 -31.04 2.13
C ARG A 347 10.99 -30.81 3.55
N LEU A 348 10.54 -29.74 4.21
CA LEU A 348 10.90 -29.42 5.60
C LEU A 348 9.70 -29.58 6.53
N ALA A 349 9.84 -30.40 7.57
CA ALA A 349 8.78 -30.58 8.56
C ALA A 349 8.59 -29.30 9.42
N ILE A 350 7.33 -28.92 9.66
CA ILE A 350 7.00 -27.70 10.45
C ILE A 350 6.62 -27.99 11.91
N HIS A 351 6.45 -29.26 12.27
CA HIS A 351 6.15 -29.68 13.62
C HIS A 351 6.81 -31.03 13.94
N ASN A 352 7.20 -31.22 15.20
CA ASN A 352 7.67 -32.51 15.71
C ASN A 352 6.52 -33.48 16.07
N GLY A 353 5.29 -33.09 15.76
CA GLY A 353 4.12 -33.84 16.18
C GLY A 353 3.91 -33.73 17.70
N LYS A 354 4.21 -32.59 18.33
CA LYS A 354 3.64 -32.14 19.62
C LYS A 354 3.37 -30.64 19.58
N ARG A 355 4.36 -29.87 19.12
CA ARG A 355 4.31 -28.43 18.88
C ARG A 355 4.84 -28.08 17.50
N LEU A 356 4.60 -26.84 17.05
CA LEU A 356 5.37 -26.29 15.93
C LEU A 356 6.83 -26.16 16.38
N TYR A 357 7.76 -26.30 15.44
CA TYR A 357 9.16 -25.97 15.72
C TYR A 357 9.29 -24.49 16.07
N GLU A 358 10.15 -24.20 17.04
CA GLU A 358 10.48 -22.82 17.39
C GLU A 358 11.42 -22.22 16.33
N PRO A 359 11.50 -20.89 16.23
CA PRO A 359 12.35 -20.22 15.24
C PRO A 359 13.83 -20.65 15.26
N CYS A 360 14.44 -20.82 16.43
CA CYS A 360 15.83 -21.27 16.55
C CYS A 360 16.04 -22.71 16.02
N GLU A 361 15.04 -23.58 16.16
CA GLU A 361 15.05 -24.94 15.63
C GLU A 361 14.89 -24.94 14.10
N LEU A 362 13.95 -24.13 13.60
CA LEU A 362 13.76 -23.93 12.16
C LEU A 362 15.01 -23.37 11.50
N GLN A 363 15.73 -22.46 12.16
CA GLN A 363 17.00 -21.94 11.65
C GLN A 363 18.00 -23.08 11.41
N LYS A 364 18.17 -24.01 12.37
CA LYS A 364 19.05 -25.17 12.18
C LYS A 364 18.61 -26.06 11.01
N GLY A 365 17.31 -26.19 10.79
CA GLY A 365 16.78 -26.88 9.61
C GLY A 365 17.13 -26.19 8.29
N PHE A 366 17.01 -24.86 8.22
CA PHE A 366 17.40 -24.09 7.03
C PHE A 366 18.93 -24.06 6.83
N GLU A 367 19.73 -23.96 7.89
CA GLU A 367 21.19 -24.07 7.83
C GLU A 367 21.62 -25.45 7.31
N ALA A 368 20.95 -26.52 7.75
CA ALA A 368 21.24 -27.85 7.26
C ALA A 368 20.96 -27.98 5.75
N ILE A 369 19.85 -27.41 5.27
CA ILE A 369 19.53 -27.37 3.83
C ILE A 369 20.55 -26.54 3.05
N LEU A 370 20.95 -25.37 3.56
CA LEU A 370 21.94 -24.50 2.90
C LEU A 370 23.33 -25.16 2.79
N ASN A 371 23.70 -25.95 3.79
CA ASN A 371 25.00 -26.63 3.85
C ASN A 371 25.01 -28.00 3.16
N GLU A 372 23.85 -28.48 2.68
CA GLU A 372 23.74 -29.80 2.06
C GLU A 372 24.41 -29.80 0.69
N LYS A 373 25.44 -30.63 0.54
CA LYS A 373 26.14 -30.82 -0.74
C LYS A 373 25.41 -31.87 -1.56
N VAL A 374 24.56 -31.42 -2.47
CA VAL A 374 23.88 -32.28 -3.43
C VAL A 374 24.64 -32.25 -4.75
N ASN A 375 24.94 -33.42 -5.32
CA ASN A 375 25.51 -33.50 -6.67
C ASN A 375 24.46 -32.95 -7.65
N SER A 376 24.82 -31.88 -8.34
CA SER A 376 23.90 -31.14 -9.20
C SER A 376 23.63 -31.94 -10.48
N ASP A 377 22.47 -32.59 -10.58
CA ASP A 377 21.93 -32.93 -11.88
C ASP A 377 21.42 -31.63 -12.52
N VAL A 378 22.10 -31.21 -13.60
CA VAL A 378 21.83 -29.95 -14.29
C VAL A 378 20.37 -29.88 -14.76
N ASP A 379 19.76 -31.04 -15.07
CA ASP A 379 18.39 -31.08 -15.59
C ASP A 379 17.33 -30.94 -14.48
N GLU A 380 17.58 -31.42 -13.25
CA GLU A 380 16.65 -31.29 -12.12
C GLU A 380 16.43 -29.83 -11.69
N LYS A 381 17.47 -28.99 -11.84
CA LYS A 381 17.42 -27.57 -11.49
C LYS A 381 16.28 -26.81 -12.16
N TYR A 382 15.90 -27.22 -13.38
CA TYR A 382 14.93 -26.50 -14.20
C TYR A 382 13.50 -26.99 -14.05
N ILE A 383 13.21 -27.98 -13.18
CA ILE A 383 11.90 -28.64 -13.09
C ILE A 383 10.72 -27.67 -12.91
N ALA A 384 10.90 -26.60 -12.13
CA ALA A 384 9.81 -25.66 -11.86
C ALA A 384 9.55 -24.67 -13.01
N ALA A 385 10.43 -24.62 -14.03
CA ALA A 385 10.18 -23.88 -15.27
C ALA A 385 8.91 -24.35 -15.98
N LEU A 386 8.49 -25.60 -15.76
CA LEU A 386 7.20 -26.11 -16.22
C LEU A 386 6.02 -25.24 -15.73
N THR A 387 6.10 -24.73 -14.50
CA THR A 387 5.05 -23.85 -13.94
C THR A 387 5.08 -22.42 -14.49
N ALA A 388 6.22 -22.02 -15.06
CA ALA A 388 6.46 -20.70 -15.65
C ALA A 388 6.10 -20.61 -17.14
N GLY A 389 5.97 -21.76 -17.83
CA GLY A 389 5.65 -21.85 -19.25
C GLY A 389 4.15 -21.88 -19.56
N ASP A 390 3.82 -22.32 -20.78
CA ASP A 390 2.44 -22.41 -21.27
C ASP A 390 1.60 -23.41 -20.49
N ARG A 391 0.35 -23.04 -20.20
CA ARG A 391 -0.52 -23.81 -19.29
C ARG A 391 -0.90 -25.18 -19.85
N ASP A 392 -1.13 -25.28 -21.16
CA ASP A 392 -1.50 -26.54 -21.80
C ASP A 392 -0.30 -27.48 -21.93
N VAL A 393 0.89 -26.95 -22.19
CA VAL A 393 2.15 -27.72 -22.19
C VAL A 393 2.40 -28.29 -20.80
N TRP A 394 2.24 -27.46 -19.75
CA TRP A 394 2.39 -27.92 -18.37
C TRP A 394 1.32 -28.97 -18.00
N ALA A 395 0.05 -28.76 -18.38
CA ALA A 395 -1.02 -29.72 -18.13
C ALA A 395 -0.72 -31.09 -18.75
N GLN A 396 -0.22 -31.11 -19.99
CA GLN A 396 0.15 -32.34 -20.68
C GLN A 396 1.36 -33.02 -20.04
N ALA A 397 2.41 -32.27 -19.71
CA ALA A 397 3.59 -32.80 -19.04
C ALA A 397 3.24 -33.39 -17.66
N ARG A 398 2.39 -32.71 -16.88
CA ARG A 398 1.89 -33.20 -15.60
C ARG A 398 1.17 -34.54 -15.75
N ARG A 399 0.31 -34.67 -16.77
CA ARG A 399 -0.45 -35.90 -17.05
C ARG A 399 0.46 -37.06 -17.45
N ASN A 400 1.48 -36.80 -18.28
CA ASN A 400 2.32 -37.84 -18.85
C ASN A 400 3.42 -38.32 -17.88
N TYR A 401 4.03 -37.41 -17.12
CA TYR A 401 5.29 -37.69 -16.40
C TYR A 401 5.20 -37.60 -14.88
N PHE A 402 4.09 -37.09 -14.33
CA PHE A 402 3.91 -36.89 -12.88
C PHE A 402 2.71 -37.66 -12.31
N ALA A 403 2.16 -38.60 -13.07
CA ALA A 403 1.02 -39.42 -12.66
C ALA A 403 1.41 -40.58 -11.73
N SER A 404 2.66 -41.04 -11.76
CA SER A 404 3.15 -42.17 -10.97
C SER A 404 4.64 -42.02 -10.59
N GLY A 405 5.12 -42.91 -9.72
CA GLY A 405 6.54 -43.00 -9.35
C GLY A 405 7.05 -41.84 -8.50
N ILE A 406 8.37 -41.59 -8.56
CA ILE A 406 9.05 -40.59 -7.72
C ILE A 406 8.60 -39.17 -8.04
N ASN A 407 8.30 -38.87 -9.31
CA ASN A 407 7.80 -37.57 -9.75
C ASN A 407 6.45 -37.22 -9.11
N GLN A 408 5.56 -38.21 -9.00
CA GLN A 408 4.27 -38.02 -8.32
C GLN A 408 4.48 -37.72 -6.83
N PHE A 409 5.39 -38.45 -6.16
CA PHE A 409 5.68 -38.22 -4.75
C PHE A 409 6.23 -36.81 -4.49
N SER A 410 7.23 -36.40 -5.28
CA SER A 410 7.85 -35.07 -5.18
C SER A 410 6.87 -33.95 -5.52
N LEU A 411 6.09 -34.08 -6.60
CA LEU A 411 5.04 -33.12 -6.95
C LEU A 411 3.98 -33.03 -5.85
N HIS A 412 3.52 -34.17 -5.32
CA HIS A 412 2.54 -34.20 -4.24
C HIS A 412 3.07 -33.53 -2.96
N ALA A 413 4.37 -33.65 -2.67
CA ALA A 413 4.99 -32.94 -1.57
C ALA A 413 4.89 -31.42 -1.75
N ILE A 414 5.16 -30.88 -2.95
CA ILE A 414 5.02 -29.44 -3.25
C ILE A 414 3.55 -28.99 -3.17
N GLU A 415 2.66 -29.73 -3.80
CA GLU A 415 1.22 -29.45 -3.84
C GLU A 415 0.62 -29.41 -2.43
N LYS A 416 1.02 -30.34 -1.55
CA LYS A 416 0.51 -30.46 -0.17
C LYS A 416 1.17 -29.52 0.84
N ALA A 417 2.31 -28.91 0.51
CA ALA A 417 2.98 -28.01 1.44
C ALA A 417 2.10 -26.82 1.86
N ALA A 418 2.37 -26.27 3.06
CA ALA A 418 1.61 -25.11 3.54
C ALA A 418 1.84 -23.88 2.65
N PHE A 419 3.09 -23.69 2.25
CA PHE A 419 3.60 -22.69 1.32
C PHE A 419 5.02 -23.10 0.88
N VAL A 420 5.61 -22.35 -0.03
CA VAL A 420 6.99 -22.56 -0.52
C VAL A 420 7.90 -21.44 0.00
N VAL A 421 9.15 -21.78 0.32
CA VAL A 421 10.23 -20.86 0.69
C VAL A 421 11.37 -21.00 -0.31
N ILE A 422 11.82 -19.90 -0.90
CA ILE A 422 12.92 -19.82 -1.85
C ILE A 422 14.11 -19.22 -1.12
N LEU A 423 15.21 -19.97 -1.00
CA LEU A 423 16.49 -19.46 -0.52
C LEU A 423 17.29 -19.01 -1.74
N ASP A 424 17.23 -17.70 -2.03
CA ASP A 424 17.88 -17.10 -3.18
C ASP A 424 19.35 -16.80 -2.85
N GLU A 425 20.25 -17.11 -3.77
CA GLU A 425 21.70 -16.90 -3.61
C GLU A 425 22.10 -15.44 -3.83
N ASN A 426 21.24 -14.68 -4.52
CA ASN A 426 21.49 -13.28 -4.81
C ASN A 426 21.25 -12.41 -3.57
N GLU A 427 21.87 -11.24 -3.57
CA GLU A 427 21.63 -10.19 -2.60
C GLU A 427 20.86 -9.04 -3.25
N VAL A 428 19.98 -8.41 -2.46
CA VAL A 428 19.15 -7.28 -2.92
C VAL A 428 19.25 -6.13 -1.93
N PHE A 429 19.29 -4.92 -2.45
CA PHE A 429 19.50 -3.72 -1.64
C PHE A 429 18.54 -2.62 -2.04
N TYR A 430 18.23 -1.77 -1.07
CA TYR A 430 17.64 -0.48 -1.33
C TYR A 430 18.72 0.59 -1.14
N ASP A 431 18.97 1.35 -2.20
CA ASP A 431 19.89 2.48 -2.21
C ASP A 431 19.14 3.71 -2.72
N PRO A 432 18.98 4.76 -1.90
CA PRO A 432 18.31 5.99 -2.33
C PRO A 432 18.98 6.68 -3.54
N ASN A 433 20.29 6.49 -3.72
CA ASN A 433 21.06 7.10 -4.80
C ASN A 433 21.04 6.28 -6.09
N ASP A 434 20.75 4.98 -6.00
CA ASP A 434 20.71 4.06 -7.14
C ASP A 434 19.39 3.30 -7.20
N SER A 435 18.47 3.78 -8.04
CA SER A 435 17.17 3.14 -8.19
C SER A 435 17.21 1.79 -8.90
N SER A 436 18.29 1.48 -9.63
CA SER A 436 18.39 0.23 -10.40
C SER A 436 18.40 -1.01 -9.49
N LYS A 437 18.97 -0.88 -8.28
CA LYS A 437 18.96 -1.96 -7.26
C LYS A 437 17.55 -2.32 -6.80
N LEU A 438 16.69 -1.32 -6.63
CA LEU A 438 15.29 -1.53 -6.25
C LEU A 438 14.47 -2.09 -7.42
N ASP A 439 14.74 -1.62 -8.63
CA ASP A 439 14.12 -2.11 -9.87
C ASP A 439 14.49 -3.60 -10.08
N TYR A 440 15.75 -3.99 -9.85
CA TYR A 440 16.22 -5.37 -9.86
C TYR A 440 15.52 -6.22 -8.79
N TRP A 441 15.39 -5.72 -7.56
CA TRP A 441 14.69 -6.42 -6.49
C TRP A 441 13.22 -6.71 -6.87
N ALA A 442 12.51 -5.74 -7.47
CA ALA A 442 11.16 -5.94 -7.97
C ALA A 442 11.07 -7.01 -9.07
N ASN A 443 11.98 -6.97 -10.05
CA ASN A 443 12.06 -7.99 -11.11
C ASN A 443 12.25 -9.40 -10.52
N SER A 444 13.22 -9.54 -9.62
CA SER A 444 13.47 -10.81 -8.96
C SER A 444 12.23 -11.30 -8.20
N LEU A 445 11.53 -10.43 -7.46
CA LEU A 445 10.30 -10.83 -6.77
C LEU A 445 9.16 -11.26 -7.72
N LEU A 446 9.03 -10.66 -8.89
CA LEU A 446 8.00 -10.99 -9.88
C LEU A 446 8.25 -12.36 -10.54
N HIS A 447 9.45 -12.59 -11.08
CA HIS A 447 9.72 -13.75 -11.93
C HIS A 447 10.95 -14.58 -11.55
N GLY A 448 11.83 -14.05 -10.68
CA GLY A 448 13.09 -14.72 -10.33
C GLY A 448 13.91 -15.08 -11.57
N THR A 449 14.46 -16.28 -11.56
CA THR A 449 15.19 -16.87 -12.70
C THR A 449 14.29 -17.65 -13.67
N GLY A 450 12.99 -17.76 -13.39
CA GLY A 450 12.02 -18.51 -14.19
C GLY A 450 11.99 -20.02 -13.92
N TYR A 451 12.91 -20.55 -13.11
CA TYR A 451 12.94 -21.96 -12.68
C TYR A 451 13.09 -22.16 -11.16
N ASP A 452 13.30 -21.08 -10.41
CA ASP A 452 13.52 -21.12 -8.95
C ASP A 452 12.22 -21.08 -8.13
N ARG A 453 11.07 -20.89 -8.77
CA ARG A 453 9.78 -20.67 -8.11
C ARG A 453 8.74 -21.63 -8.60
N TRP A 454 7.82 -21.99 -7.70
CA TRP A 454 6.64 -22.75 -8.06
C TRP A 454 5.46 -21.80 -8.26
N PHE A 455 5.24 -21.32 -9.48
CA PHE A 455 4.25 -20.25 -9.76
C PHE A 455 2.80 -20.68 -9.55
N ASP A 456 2.55 -22.00 -9.59
CA ASP A 456 1.25 -22.59 -9.24
C ASP A 456 1.00 -22.61 -7.74
N LYS A 457 2.05 -22.46 -6.92
CA LYS A 457 1.88 -22.41 -5.48
C LYS A 457 1.26 -21.08 -5.15
N SER A 458 0.34 -21.17 -4.22
CA SER A 458 -0.50 -20.10 -3.83
C SER A 458 0.31 -18.85 -3.42
N PHE A 459 1.35 -19.02 -2.60
CA PHE A 459 2.44 -18.05 -2.51
C PHE A 459 3.80 -18.72 -2.24
N ASN A 460 4.86 -18.01 -2.61
CA ASN A 460 6.26 -18.33 -2.41
C ASN A 460 6.91 -17.19 -1.61
N PHE A 461 7.44 -17.48 -0.41
CA PHE A 461 8.34 -16.54 0.28
C PHE A 461 9.71 -16.61 -0.36
N ILE A 462 10.35 -15.46 -0.57
CA ILE A 462 11.69 -15.39 -1.15
C ILE A 462 12.58 -14.75 -0.12
N ILE A 463 13.63 -15.44 0.29
CA ILE A 463 14.59 -14.97 1.28
C ILE A 463 15.95 -14.90 0.60
N TYR A 464 16.48 -13.69 0.46
CA TYR A 464 17.78 -13.43 -0.17
C TYR A 464 18.92 -13.70 0.80
N LYS A 465 20.12 -13.90 0.25
CA LYS A 465 21.34 -14.24 1.02
C LYS A 465 21.64 -13.26 2.14
N ASN A 466 21.35 -11.97 1.94
CA ASN A 466 21.54 -10.92 2.93
C ASN A 466 20.40 -10.79 3.95
N GLY A 467 19.44 -11.73 4.01
CA GLY A 467 18.33 -11.72 4.96
C GLY A 467 17.17 -10.79 4.61
N ARG A 468 17.15 -10.19 3.40
CA ARG A 468 15.96 -9.50 2.88
C ARG A 468 14.92 -10.53 2.43
N MET A 469 13.63 -10.17 2.49
CA MET A 469 12.57 -11.05 2.00
C MET A 469 11.66 -10.43 0.94
N GLY A 470 10.71 -11.22 0.46
CA GLY A 470 9.54 -10.78 -0.27
C GLY A 470 8.62 -11.95 -0.56
N VAL A 471 7.59 -11.72 -1.37
CA VAL A 471 6.60 -12.75 -1.71
C VAL A 471 6.24 -12.70 -3.18
N ASN A 472 6.00 -13.85 -3.78
CA ASN A 472 5.33 -14.02 -5.06
C ASN A 472 4.04 -14.81 -4.83
N ALA A 473 2.93 -14.40 -5.42
CA ALA A 473 1.65 -15.06 -5.22
C ALA A 473 0.87 -15.25 -6.52
N GLU A 474 0.24 -16.42 -6.61
CA GLU A 474 -0.75 -16.77 -7.61
C GLU A 474 -2.01 -15.90 -7.42
N HIS A 475 -2.78 -15.60 -8.47
CA HIS A 475 -3.89 -14.62 -8.37
C HIS A 475 -5.29 -15.25 -8.44
N SER A 476 -5.41 -16.48 -8.95
CA SER A 476 -6.69 -17.15 -9.18
C SER A 476 -7.41 -17.57 -7.90
N TRP A 477 -6.68 -17.99 -6.86
CA TRP A 477 -7.17 -18.51 -5.57
C TRP A 477 -8.68 -18.70 -5.42
N PHE A 478 -9.26 -19.63 -6.20
CA PHE A 478 -10.65 -20.04 -6.09
C PHE A 478 -10.98 -21.16 -7.09
N VAL A 479 -11.67 -22.22 -6.67
CA VAL A 479 -12.57 -23.07 -7.49
C VAL A 479 -13.46 -23.94 -6.59
N PHE A 480 -14.70 -24.10 -7.04
CA PHE A 480 -15.66 -25.16 -6.73
C PHE A 480 -15.43 -26.38 -7.66
N CYS A 481 -15.10 -27.55 -7.12
CA CYS A 481 -14.93 -28.76 -7.93
C CYS A 481 -16.25 -29.55 -7.96
N LEU A 482 -16.92 -29.58 -9.11
CA LEU A 482 -17.88 -30.64 -9.42
C LEU A 482 -17.10 -31.79 -10.05
N SER A 483 -16.83 -32.83 -9.26
CA SER A 483 -16.47 -34.13 -9.81
C SER A 483 -16.96 -35.23 -8.86
N SER A 484 -17.95 -35.97 -9.34
CA SER A 484 -18.53 -37.22 -8.82
C SER A 484 -19.31 -37.16 -7.50
N ILE A 485 -20.52 -37.71 -7.55
CA ILE A 485 -21.61 -37.70 -6.57
C ILE A 485 -21.37 -38.63 -5.36
N SER A 486 -20.21 -39.30 -5.23
CA SER A 486 -20.00 -40.25 -4.13
C SER A 486 -19.36 -39.67 -2.86
N ASP A 487 -18.55 -38.59 -2.90
CA ASP A 487 -17.72 -38.19 -1.73
C ASP A 487 -17.70 -36.70 -1.36
N CYS A 488 -18.65 -35.87 -1.79
CA CYS A 488 -18.71 -34.48 -1.34
C CYS A 488 -20.12 -34.00 -0.98
N LYS A 489 -20.47 -34.18 0.30
CA LYS A 489 -21.51 -33.39 0.97
C LYS A 489 -20.83 -32.25 1.73
N SER A 490 -21.31 -31.03 1.45
CA SER A 490 -21.08 -29.76 2.16
C SER A 490 -19.66 -29.15 2.13
N GLU A 491 -19.44 -28.11 1.32
CA GLU A 491 -19.49 -26.71 1.78
C GLU A 491 -18.84 -25.77 0.73
N MET A 492 -19.66 -24.85 0.25
CA MET A 492 -19.27 -23.67 -0.53
C MET A 492 -18.59 -22.67 0.41
N LYS A 493 -17.27 -22.41 0.27
CA LYS A 493 -16.60 -21.22 0.83
C LYS A 493 -15.21 -20.93 0.21
N SER A 494 -15.03 -19.61 -0.03
CA SER A 494 -13.84 -18.74 -0.13
C SER A 494 -12.90 -18.62 -1.35
N ARG A 495 -12.45 -17.36 -1.58
CA ARG A 495 -11.80 -16.79 -2.80
C ARG A 495 -10.69 -15.77 -2.41
N GLY A 496 -9.47 -15.77 -2.95
CA GLY A 496 -8.34 -14.90 -2.51
C GLY A 496 -8.28 -13.46 -3.10
N ASP A 497 -7.59 -12.55 -2.41
CA ASP A 497 -7.39 -11.12 -2.76
C ASP A 497 -6.02 -10.66 -2.25
N ALA A 498 -5.36 -9.74 -2.97
CA ALA A 498 -4.05 -9.18 -2.60
C ALA A 498 -4.08 -8.54 -1.20
N ALA A 499 -5.25 -8.07 -0.76
CA ALA A 499 -5.42 -7.53 0.59
C ALA A 499 -5.13 -8.54 1.70
N VAL A 500 -5.45 -9.83 1.53
CA VAL A 500 -5.17 -10.85 2.55
C VAL A 500 -3.69 -11.20 2.58
N LEU A 501 -3.02 -11.23 1.43
CA LEU A 501 -1.58 -11.44 1.38
C LEU A 501 -0.83 -10.26 1.99
N ALA A 502 -1.28 -9.03 1.74
CA ALA A 502 -0.73 -7.83 2.38
C ALA A 502 -0.84 -7.91 3.91
N HIS A 503 -1.93 -8.45 4.46
CA HIS A 503 -2.04 -8.72 5.91
C HIS A 503 -0.97 -9.70 6.38
N LEU A 504 -0.82 -10.82 5.69
CA LEU A 504 0.19 -11.83 6.04
C LEU A 504 1.60 -11.22 6.01
N MET A 505 1.91 -10.45 4.97
CA MET A 505 3.20 -9.77 4.83
C MET A 505 3.44 -8.78 5.96
N GLU A 506 2.49 -7.88 6.23
CA GLU A 506 2.56 -6.92 7.34
C GLU A 506 2.79 -7.65 8.67
N PHE A 507 2.03 -8.72 8.93
CA PHE A 507 2.18 -9.55 10.13
C PHE A 507 3.57 -10.20 10.24
N CYS A 508 4.11 -10.76 9.14
CA CYS A 508 5.42 -11.39 9.12
C CYS A 508 6.56 -10.38 9.29
N VAL A 509 6.47 -9.21 8.65
CA VAL A 509 7.41 -8.09 8.80
C VAL A 509 7.45 -7.62 10.25
N ILE A 510 6.28 -7.35 10.86
CA ILE A 510 6.19 -6.89 12.26
C ILE A 510 6.75 -7.94 13.21
N LYS A 511 6.37 -9.21 13.05
CA LYS A 511 6.85 -10.28 13.94
C LYS A 511 8.33 -10.54 13.80
N SER A 512 8.90 -10.33 12.62
CA SER A 512 10.31 -10.59 12.38
C SER A 512 11.22 -9.45 12.86
N ILE A 513 10.80 -8.19 12.73
CA ILE A 513 11.57 -7.00 13.17
C ILE A 513 11.43 -6.72 14.68
N GLY A 514 10.67 -7.54 15.42
CA GLY A 514 10.51 -7.41 16.87
C GLY A 514 11.83 -7.37 17.64
N LYS A 515 11.86 -6.57 18.72
CA LYS A 515 13.02 -6.48 19.62
C LYS A 515 13.30 -7.86 20.26
N ASN A 516 14.57 -8.23 20.35
CA ASN A 516 15.07 -9.47 20.97
C ASN A 516 14.79 -10.77 20.19
N ASN A 517 14.45 -10.69 18.90
CA ASN A 517 14.32 -11.90 18.08
C ASN A 517 15.68 -12.49 17.68
N TYR A 518 16.70 -11.66 17.53
CA TYR A 518 18.03 -12.06 17.06
C TYR A 518 19.11 -11.77 18.12
N ASP A 519 20.19 -12.55 18.11
CA ASP A 519 21.43 -12.31 18.85
C ASP A 519 22.37 -11.35 18.09
N GLU A 520 23.53 -11.03 18.68
CA GLU A 520 24.54 -10.16 18.08
C GLU A 520 25.10 -10.71 16.76
N ASN A 521 25.06 -12.03 16.56
CA ASN A 521 25.49 -12.71 15.35
C ASN A 521 24.37 -12.81 14.29
N GLY A 522 23.19 -12.27 14.58
CA GLY A 522 22.01 -12.32 13.70
C GLY A 522 21.28 -13.66 13.68
N ASN A 523 21.60 -14.59 14.58
CA ASN A 523 20.87 -15.85 14.76
C ASN A 523 19.63 -15.63 15.61
N VAL A 524 18.65 -16.53 15.51
CA VAL A 524 17.41 -16.44 16.28
C VAL A 524 17.64 -16.86 17.73
N ASN A 525 17.21 -16.01 18.66
CA ASN A 525 17.28 -16.28 20.09
C ASN A 525 16.40 -17.48 20.48
N GLY A 526 16.94 -18.36 21.33
CA GLY A 526 16.22 -19.49 21.91
C GLY A 526 17.09 -20.73 22.10
N LYS A 527 16.57 -21.73 22.81
CA LYS A 527 17.25 -23.01 23.01
C LYS A 527 16.80 -24.02 21.94
N VAL A 528 17.74 -24.59 21.21
CA VAL A 528 17.46 -25.66 20.23
C VAL A 528 17.30 -26.97 20.99
N GLU A 529 16.10 -27.55 20.96
CA GLU A 529 15.84 -28.88 21.52
C GLU A 529 15.89 -29.96 20.45
N LEU A 530 15.31 -29.67 19.28
CA LEU A 530 15.19 -30.61 18.17
C LEU A 530 15.47 -29.92 16.84
N ILE A 531 16.14 -30.63 15.93
CA ILE A 531 16.35 -30.17 14.56
C ILE A 531 15.21 -30.71 13.69
N PRO A 532 14.53 -29.87 12.89
CA PRO A 532 13.48 -30.31 11.99
C PRO A 532 14.02 -31.30 10.96
N LYS A 533 13.27 -32.38 10.73
CA LYS A 533 13.56 -33.33 9.64
C LYS A 533 13.31 -32.65 8.29
N TYR A 534 14.25 -32.83 7.37
CA TYR A 534 14.11 -32.46 5.97
C TYR A 534 14.39 -33.66 5.05
N GLU A 535 13.82 -33.64 3.85
CA GLU A 535 13.97 -34.68 2.82
C GLU A 535 14.20 -34.02 1.46
N LEU A 536 15.23 -34.44 0.72
CA LEU A 536 15.46 -34.03 -0.66
C LEU A 536 14.39 -34.64 -1.59
N LEU A 537 13.72 -33.81 -2.39
CA LEU A 537 12.77 -34.23 -3.41
C LEU A 537 13.51 -34.49 -4.72
N ARG A 538 13.51 -35.76 -5.15
CA ARG A 538 14.18 -36.21 -6.38
C ARG A 538 13.21 -36.29 -7.55
N TRP A 539 13.75 -36.19 -8.76
CA TRP A 539 12.98 -36.23 -9.99
C TRP A 539 13.56 -37.26 -10.96
N HIS A 540 12.69 -38.04 -11.58
CA HIS A 540 13.08 -38.89 -12.69
C HIS A 540 12.84 -38.13 -13.99
N ILE A 541 13.92 -37.59 -14.56
CA ILE A 541 13.90 -36.80 -15.78
C ILE A 541 14.38 -37.66 -16.95
N ILE A 542 13.44 -37.99 -17.83
CA ILE A 542 13.72 -38.63 -19.12
C ILE A 542 13.97 -37.57 -20.21
N PRO A 543 14.68 -37.90 -21.31
CA PRO A 543 15.02 -36.94 -22.36
C PRO A 543 13.82 -36.14 -22.91
N GLU A 544 12.66 -36.76 -23.09
CA GLU A 544 11.44 -36.12 -23.59
C GLU A 544 10.89 -35.08 -22.62
N LEU A 545 10.94 -35.38 -21.31
CA LEU A 545 10.57 -34.44 -20.26
C LEU A 545 11.58 -33.29 -20.21
N ASN A 546 12.88 -33.56 -20.35
CA ASN A 546 13.92 -32.54 -20.36
C ASN A 546 13.74 -31.54 -21.52
N ILE A 547 13.41 -32.02 -22.72
CA ILE A 547 13.08 -31.15 -23.86
C ILE A 547 11.90 -30.22 -23.52
N THR A 548 10.88 -30.76 -22.86
CA THR A 548 9.70 -29.98 -22.44
C THR A 548 10.07 -28.93 -21.39
N ILE A 549 10.88 -29.30 -20.40
CA ILE A 549 11.40 -28.39 -19.36
C ILE A 549 12.18 -27.25 -20.01
N LYS A 550 13.13 -27.57 -20.90
CA LYS A 550 13.95 -26.57 -21.63
C LYS A 550 13.10 -25.64 -22.48
N LYS A 551 12.06 -26.16 -23.15
CA LYS A 551 11.10 -25.33 -23.90
C LYS A 551 10.36 -24.35 -22.98
N CYS A 552 9.80 -24.82 -21.87
CA CYS A 552 9.13 -23.94 -20.91
C CYS A 552 10.10 -22.90 -20.30
N PHE A 553 11.35 -23.30 -20.05
CA PHE A 553 12.39 -22.39 -19.58
C PHE A 553 12.74 -21.32 -20.63
N GLN A 554 12.84 -21.67 -21.92
CA GLN A 554 13.02 -20.70 -23.00
C GLN A 554 11.87 -19.70 -23.08
N THR A 555 10.62 -20.16 -22.96
CA THR A 555 9.44 -19.28 -22.89
C THR A 555 9.52 -18.35 -21.69
N ALA A 556 9.90 -18.87 -20.51
CA ALA A 556 10.08 -18.06 -19.30
C ALA A 556 11.18 -16.99 -19.50
N CYS A 557 12.34 -17.36 -20.05
CA CYS A 557 13.41 -16.42 -20.35
C CYS A 557 12.99 -15.33 -21.35
N ALA A 558 12.19 -15.68 -22.37
CA ALA A 558 11.68 -14.71 -23.33
C ALA A 558 10.76 -13.69 -22.64
N LEU A 559 9.85 -14.15 -21.77
CA LEU A 559 8.97 -13.27 -20.99
C LEU A 559 9.76 -12.38 -20.01
N ILE A 560 10.77 -12.93 -19.34
CA ILE A 560 11.64 -12.19 -18.41
C ILE A 560 12.41 -11.09 -19.14
N LYS A 561 12.95 -11.38 -20.33
CA LYS A 561 13.64 -10.37 -21.14
C LYS A 561 12.70 -9.28 -21.63
N ASP A 562 11.44 -9.62 -21.86
CA ASP A 562 10.45 -8.68 -22.39
C ASP A 562 9.83 -7.78 -21.31
N VAL A 563 9.74 -8.21 -20.04
CA VAL A 563 9.19 -7.36 -18.98
C VAL A 563 10.21 -6.32 -18.49
N GLU A 564 9.74 -5.09 -18.27
CA GLU A 564 10.51 -4.04 -17.64
C GLU A 564 9.77 -3.49 -16.43
N MET A 565 10.51 -3.30 -15.33
CA MET A 565 10.00 -2.78 -14.06
C MET A 565 10.75 -1.53 -13.65
N ALA A 566 10.02 -0.56 -13.11
CA ALA A 566 10.58 0.60 -12.45
C ALA A 566 9.82 0.93 -11.17
N VAL A 567 10.56 1.05 -10.07
CA VAL A 567 10.06 1.37 -8.74
C VAL A 567 10.48 2.78 -8.36
N LEU A 568 9.53 3.58 -7.94
CA LEU A 568 9.72 4.95 -7.48
C LEU A 568 9.36 5.05 -6.01
N ILE A 569 10.35 5.37 -5.18
CA ILE A 569 10.11 5.81 -3.80
C ILE A 569 10.12 7.33 -3.75
N TRP A 570 9.11 7.89 -3.10
CA TRP A 570 8.89 9.32 -2.97
C TRP A 570 8.70 9.69 -1.50
N THR A 571 9.62 10.49 -0.96
CA THR A 571 9.69 10.85 0.46
C THR A 571 9.46 12.34 0.73
N LYS A 572 9.33 13.18 -0.30
CA LYS A 572 9.24 14.65 -0.09
C LYS A 572 7.91 15.06 0.55
N TYR A 573 6.84 14.37 0.21
CA TYR A 573 5.51 14.54 0.81
C TYR A 573 4.63 13.34 0.47
N GLY A 574 3.58 13.12 1.25
CA GLY A 574 2.63 12.02 1.04
C GLY A 574 1.21 12.45 1.35
N LYS A 575 0.43 11.56 1.97
CA LYS A 575 -0.98 11.84 2.29
C LYS A 575 -1.17 13.08 3.18
N GLY A 576 -0.18 13.44 4.01
CA GLY A 576 -0.28 14.57 4.92
C GLY A 576 -0.38 15.91 4.19
N PHE A 577 0.40 16.09 3.11
CA PHE A 577 0.27 17.25 2.23
C PHE A 577 -1.00 17.16 1.39
N ILE A 578 -1.28 16.00 0.80
CA ILE A 578 -2.43 15.85 -0.11
C ILE A 578 -3.76 16.14 0.62
N LYS A 579 -3.89 15.70 1.88
CA LYS A 579 -5.07 16.02 2.69
C LYS A 579 -5.22 17.51 3.01
N LYS A 580 -4.12 18.29 3.07
CA LYS A 580 -4.19 19.76 3.22
C LYS A 580 -4.76 20.44 1.98
N LEU A 581 -4.68 19.78 0.81
CA LEU A 581 -5.39 20.22 -0.40
C LEU A 581 -6.87 19.84 -0.39
N HIS A 582 -7.39 19.23 0.67
CA HIS A 582 -8.79 18.77 0.77
C HIS A 582 -9.22 17.77 -0.32
N VAL A 583 -8.28 17.01 -0.87
CA VAL A 583 -8.55 15.92 -1.83
C VAL A 583 -8.15 14.56 -1.27
N SER A 584 -8.76 13.50 -1.78
CA SER A 584 -8.40 12.13 -1.43
C SER A 584 -6.99 11.80 -1.93
N PRO A 585 -6.08 11.25 -1.10
CA PRO A 585 -4.76 10.81 -1.54
C PRO A 585 -4.82 9.85 -2.73
N ASP A 586 -5.75 8.90 -2.70
CA ASP A 586 -5.92 7.92 -3.76
C ASP A 586 -6.40 8.56 -5.08
N GLY A 587 -7.46 9.39 -5.02
CA GLY A 587 -7.94 10.15 -6.18
C GLY A 587 -6.87 11.09 -6.75
N PHE A 588 -6.07 11.73 -5.89
CA PHE A 588 -4.95 12.56 -6.32
C PHE A 588 -3.90 11.76 -7.10
N LEU A 589 -3.51 10.58 -6.61
CA LEU A 589 -2.55 9.73 -7.31
C LEU A 589 -3.10 9.22 -8.65
N GLN A 590 -4.38 8.87 -8.72
CA GLN A 590 -5.03 8.49 -9.97
C GLN A 590 -5.03 9.64 -10.99
N MET A 591 -5.32 10.87 -10.57
CA MET A 591 -5.25 12.05 -11.46
C MET A 591 -3.81 12.34 -11.92
N VAL A 592 -2.82 12.14 -11.04
CA VAL A 592 -1.40 12.22 -11.39
C VAL A 592 -1.06 11.17 -12.46
N LEU A 593 -1.57 9.94 -12.36
CA LEU A 593 -1.40 8.89 -13.36
C LEU A 593 -2.05 9.25 -14.70
N GLN A 594 -3.27 9.78 -14.70
CA GLN A 594 -3.94 10.25 -15.93
C GLN A 594 -3.11 11.33 -16.63
N LEU A 595 -2.62 12.32 -15.88
CA LEU A 595 -1.77 13.38 -16.41
C LEU A 595 -0.43 12.83 -16.92
N ALA A 596 0.19 11.89 -16.19
CA ALA A 596 1.41 11.17 -16.56
C ALA A 596 1.25 10.45 -17.89
N TYR A 597 0.20 9.63 -18.02
CA TYR A 597 -0.11 8.88 -19.22
C TYR A 597 -0.38 9.79 -20.41
N TYR A 598 -1.23 10.81 -20.28
CA TYR A 598 -1.59 11.67 -21.42
C TYR A 598 -0.41 12.47 -21.97
N ARG A 599 0.51 12.98 -21.12
CA ARG A 599 1.72 13.67 -21.63
C ARG A 599 2.62 12.77 -22.45
N ASN A 600 2.65 11.48 -22.08
CA ASN A 600 3.47 10.49 -22.75
C ASN A 600 2.80 10.02 -24.06
N GLN A 601 1.56 9.55 -23.97
CA GLN A 601 0.85 8.88 -25.06
C GLN A 601 0.04 9.83 -25.95
N ARG A 602 -0.17 11.09 -25.52
CA ARG A 602 -1.00 12.11 -26.20
C ARG A 602 -2.43 11.68 -26.48
N LYS A 603 -2.93 10.69 -25.74
CA LYS A 603 -4.30 10.18 -25.81
C LYS A 603 -4.77 9.75 -24.43
N PHE A 604 -6.08 9.79 -24.24
CA PHE A 604 -6.72 9.17 -23.08
C PHE A 604 -6.90 7.68 -23.35
N ALA A 605 -6.94 6.89 -22.28
CA ALA A 605 -7.09 5.45 -22.37
C ALA A 605 -7.92 4.91 -21.20
N LEU A 606 -8.62 3.80 -21.48
CA LEU A 606 -9.36 3.09 -20.46
C LEU A 606 -8.41 2.65 -19.33
N THR A 607 -8.69 3.13 -18.12
CA THR A 607 -7.88 2.88 -16.93
C THR A 607 -8.66 1.99 -15.97
N TYR A 608 -8.06 0.87 -15.58
CA TYR A 608 -8.56 -0.02 -14.55
C TYR A 608 -7.99 0.37 -13.19
N GLU A 609 -8.83 0.45 -12.18
CA GLU A 609 -8.44 0.52 -10.78
C GLU A 609 -9.25 -0.47 -9.96
N ALA A 610 -8.56 -1.28 -9.15
CA ALA A 610 -9.21 -2.28 -8.31
C ALA A 610 -9.89 -1.64 -7.08
N ALA A 611 -11.22 -1.78 -6.98
CA ALA A 611 -11.98 -1.42 -5.78
C ALA A 611 -12.53 -2.67 -5.08
N THR A 612 -12.53 -2.67 -3.74
CA THR A 612 -12.97 -3.84 -2.96
C THR A 612 -14.50 -3.96 -2.94
N ALA A 613 -15.02 -5.15 -3.26
CA ALA A 613 -16.44 -5.50 -3.12
C ALA A 613 -16.71 -6.31 -1.84
N ARG A 614 -15.76 -6.34 -0.89
CA ARG A 614 -15.82 -7.18 0.33
C ARG A 614 -16.87 -6.75 1.35
N LEU A 615 -17.61 -5.67 1.10
CA LEU A 615 -18.84 -5.34 1.84
C LEU A 615 -19.96 -6.37 1.60
N PHE A 616 -19.84 -7.19 0.56
CA PHE A 616 -20.78 -8.23 0.19
C PHE A 616 -20.19 -9.61 0.42
N ARG A 617 -21.08 -10.57 0.67
CA ARG A 617 -20.74 -11.97 0.84
C ARG A 617 -20.06 -12.49 -0.43
N GLU A 618 -18.85 -13.01 -0.23
CA GLU A 618 -17.97 -13.49 -1.28
C GLU A 618 -17.60 -12.46 -2.37
N GLY A 619 -17.70 -11.16 -2.05
CA GLY A 619 -17.20 -10.09 -2.91
C GLY A 619 -15.67 -10.13 -3.02
N ARG A 620 -15.17 -9.91 -4.24
CA ARG A 620 -13.74 -9.71 -4.55
C ARG A 620 -13.52 -8.25 -4.91
N THR A 621 -13.47 -7.97 -6.21
CA THR A 621 -13.18 -6.64 -6.75
C THR A 621 -14.24 -6.20 -7.75
N GLU A 622 -14.43 -4.89 -7.81
CA GLU A 622 -15.09 -4.16 -8.90
C GLU A 622 -14.06 -3.22 -9.53
N THR A 623 -14.37 -2.70 -10.71
CA THR A 623 -13.52 -1.77 -11.47
C THR A 623 -13.95 -0.33 -11.22
N VAL A 624 -12.99 0.52 -10.88
CA VAL A 624 -13.13 1.97 -10.99
C VAL A 624 -12.46 2.39 -12.29
N ARG A 625 -13.20 3.13 -13.13
CA ARG A 625 -12.69 3.66 -14.39
C ARG A 625 -12.13 5.06 -14.14
N SER A 626 -10.85 5.14 -13.79
CA SER A 626 -10.24 6.40 -13.31
C SER A 626 -10.16 7.47 -14.41
N CYS A 627 -10.19 7.08 -15.69
CA CYS A 627 -10.35 7.98 -16.83
C CYS A 627 -11.83 8.35 -17.02
N SER A 628 -12.16 9.59 -16.69
CA SER A 628 -13.49 10.22 -16.85
C SER A 628 -13.36 11.58 -17.54
N SER A 629 -14.47 12.17 -18.01
CA SER A 629 -14.48 13.53 -18.56
C SER A 629 -13.84 14.54 -17.61
N TYR A 630 -14.20 14.52 -16.32
CA TYR A 630 -13.61 15.40 -15.31
C TYR A 630 -12.10 15.23 -15.15
N SER A 631 -11.60 13.99 -15.24
CA SER A 631 -10.15 13.74 -15.22
C SER A 631 -9.47 14.30 -16.47
N CYS A 632 -10.15 14.24 -17.62
CA CYS A 632 -9.64 14.76 -18.88
C CYS A 632 -9.58 16.29 -18.86
N ASP A 633 -10.63 16.95 -18.37
CA ASP A 633 -10.68 18.41 -18.21
C ASP A 633 -9.53 18.89 -17.32
N PHE A 634 -9.29 18.22 -16.18
CA PHE A 634 -8.14 18.50 -15.33
C PHE A 634 -6.81 18.32 -16.07
N VAL A 635 -6.64 17.22 -16.80
CA VAL A 635 -5.41 16.92 -17.53
C VAL A 635 -5.15 17.96 -18.62
N LEU A 636 -6.16 18.35 -19.40
CA LEU A 636 -6.06 19.36 -20.45
C LEU A 636 -5.75 20.73 -19.85
N ALA A 637 -6.43 21.13 -18.77
CA ALA A 637 -6.18 22.40 -18.09
C ALA A 637 -4.77 22.50 -17.48
N MET A 638 -4.19 21.36 -17.09
CA MET A 638 -2.80 21.30 -16.61
C MET A 638 -1.76 21.43 -17.73
N LEU A 639 -2.15 21.24 -18.99
CA LEU A 639 -1.28 21.37 -20.17
C LEU A 639 -1.47 22.69 -20.91
N ASP A 640 -2.62 23.34 -20.75
CA ASP A 640 -2.91 24.64 -21.33
C ASP A 640 -2.18 25.76 -20.56
N PRO A 641 -1.26 26.51 -21.21
CA PRO A 641 -0.52 27.60 -20.57
C PRO A 641 -1.40 28.78 -20.15
N ASN A 642 -2.60 28.93 -20.73
CA ASN A 642 -3.51 30.04 -20.45
C ASN A 642 -4.37 29.84 -19.20
N GLN A 643 -4.38 28.62 -18.63
CA GLN A 643 -5.19 28.33 -17.45
C GLN A 643 -4.59 28.87 -16.16
N THR A 644 -5.45 29.43 -15.31
CA THR A 644 -5.07 29.94 -13.99
C THR A 644 -4.79 28.80 -13.01
N LYS A 645 -4.06 29.12 -11.93
CA LYS A 645 -3.78 28.13 -10.87
C LYS A 645 -5.06 27.74 -10.14
N GLU A 646 -5.95 28.70 -9.94
CA GLU A 646 -7.24 28.54 -9.28
C GLU A 646 -8.13 27.58 -10.06
N GLU A 647 -8.19 27.72 -11.39
CA GLU A 647 -9.00 26.84 -12.24
C GLU A 647 -8.43 25.41 -12.28
N ARG A 648 -7.11 25.28 -12.36
CA ARG A 648 -6.45 23.96 -12.25
C ARG A 648 -6.75 23.28 -10.90
N LEU A 649 -6.79 24.04 -9.80
CA LEU A 649 -7.13 23.49 -8.47
C LEU A 649 -8.60 23.08 -8.41
N ARG A 650 -9.49 23.92 -8.96
CA ARG A 650 -10.92 23.63 -9.04
C ARG A 650 -11.17 22.34 -9.81
N LEU A 651 -10.56 22.18 -10.99
CA LEU A 651 -10.69 20.97 -11.81
C LEU A 651 -10.07 19.74 -11.12
N LEU A 652 -8.94 19.89 -10.41
CA LEU A 652 -8.40 18.81 -9.59
C LEU A 652 -9.41 18.36 -8.51
N HIS A 653 -10.05 19.30 -7.81
CA HIS A 653 -11.05 18.99 -6.80
C HIS A 653 -12.26 18.27 -7.39
N VAL A 654 -12.77 18.75 -8.53
CA VAL A 654 -13.91 18.13 -9.22
C VAL A 654 -13.55 16.72 -9.66
N ALA A 655 -12.40 16.52 -10.30
CA ALA A 655 -11.95 15.22 -10.78
C ALA A 655 -11.72 14.22 -9.62
N CYS A 656 -11.05 14.65 -8.54
CA CYS A 656 -10.85 13.83 -7.35
C CYS A 656 -12.17 13.49 -6.65
N SER A 657 -13.11 14.43 -6.59
CA SER A 657 -14.42 14.21 -5.97
C SER A 657 -15.24 13.20 -6.76
N TYR A 658 -15.26 13.32 -8.09
CA TYR A 658 -15.94 12.37 -8.96
C TYR A 658 -15.32 10.97 -8.89
N HIS A 659 -13.98 10.88 -8.88
CA HIS A 659 -13.27 9.62 -8.65
C HIS A 659 -13.70 8.94 -7.34
N GLN A 660 -13.80 9.68 -6.25
CA GLN A 660 -14.27 9.14 -4.97
C GLN A 660 -15.73 8.68 -5.01
N VAL A 661 -16.60 9.34 -5.78
CA VAL A 661 -17.97 8.87 -6.01
C VAL A 661 -17.96 7.52 -6.74
N MET A 662 -17.16 7.38 -7.82
CA MET A 662 -17.03 6.12 -8.54
C MET A 662 -16.50 5.00 -7.63
N TYR A 663 -15.50 5.29 -6.78
CA TYR A 663 -14.94 4.32 -5.85
C TYR A 663 -15.99 3.84 -4.83
N ARG A 664 -16.80 4.76 -4.27
CA ARG A 664 -17.91 4.43 -3.36
C ARG A 664 -19.00 3.63 -4.06
N ASP A 665 -19.34 3.99 -5.29
CA ASP A 665 -20.30 3.26 -6.13
C ASP A 665 -19.82 1.82 -6.38
N ALA A 666 -18.55 1.64 -6.75
CA ALA A 666 -17.94 0.32 -6.93
C ALA A 666 -18.00 -0.52 -5.63
N MET A 667 -17.63 0.05 -4.48
CA MET A 667 -17.74 -0.61 -3.18
C MET A 667 -19.20 -0.94 -2.79
N CYS A 668 -20.17 -0.16 -3.27
CA CYS A 668 -21.61 -0.40 -3.07
C CYS A 668 -22.20 -1.42 -4.06
N GLY A 669 -21.41 -2.01 -4.96
CA GLY A 669 -21.93 -2.91 -5.99
C GLY A 669 -22.74 -2.19 -7.08
N LYS A 670 -22.43 -0.92 -7.34
CA LYS A 670 -23.02 -0.10 -8.42
C LYS A 670 -22.01 0.14 -9.58
N GLY A 671 -21.02 -0.75 -9.70
CA GLY A 671 -20.02 -0.71 -10.75
C GLY A 671 -20.56 -1.14 -12.12
N ILE A 672 -19.73 -0.95 -13.14
CA ILE A 672 -20.10 -1.15 -14.55
C ILE A 672 -19.58 -2.50 -15.06
N ASP A 673 -18.29 -2.76 -14.84
CA ASP A 673 -17.55 -3.79 -15.56
C ASP A 673 -17.95 -5.22 -15.16
N ARG A 674 -18.17 -5.52 -13.87
CA ARG A 674 -18.64 -6.86 -13.48
C ARG A 674 -20.04 -7.16 -13.99
N HIS A 675 -20.89 -6.13 -14.08
CA HIS A 675 -22.25 -6.29 -14.61
C HIS A 675 -22.23 -6.57 -16.13
N LEU A 676 -21.51 -5.75 -16.90
CA LEU A 676 -21.35 -5.98 -18.35
C LEU A 676 -20.68 -7.33 -18.64
N PHE A 677 -19.70 -7.74 -17.83
CA PHE A 677 -19.06 -9.04 -17.96
C PHE A 677 -20.03 -10.20 -17.72
N ALA A 678 -20.90 -10.09 -16.71
CA ALA A 678 -21.93 -11.08 -16.46
C ALA A 678 -22.95 -11.16 -17.62
N LEU A 679 -23.35 -10.02 -18.19
CA LEU A 679 -24.22 -9.97 -19.38
C LEU A 679 -23.55 -10.64 -20.59
N TYR A 680 -22.26 -10.37 -20.81
CA TYR A 680 -21.47 -11.01 -21.86
C TYR A 680 -21.43 -12.53 -21.70
N ILE A 681 -21.24 -13.03 -20.49
CA ILE A 681 -21.22 -14.48 -20.24
C ILE A 681 -22.57 -15.12 -20.52
N VAL A 682 -23.67 -14.51 -20.06
CA VAL A 682 -25.02 -15.01 -20.37
C VAL A 682 -25.25 -15.05 -21.88
N MET A 683 -24.87 -13.99 -22.60
CA MET A 683 -24.97 -13.94 -24.06
C MET A 683 -24.21 -15.11 -24.70
N ARG A 684 -22.97 -15.38 -24.26
CA ARG A 684 -22.17 -16.50 -24.76
C ARG A 684 -22.79 -17.86 -24.46
N TYR A 685 -23.39 -18.06 -23.27
CA TYR A 685 -24.10 -19.30 -22.93
C TYR A 685 -25.34 -19.53 -23.79
N LEU A 686 -26.09 -18.46 -24.05
CA LEU A 686 -27.29 -18.49 -24.90
C LEU A 686 -26.95 -18.54 -26.40
N LYS A 687 -25.65 -18.47 -26.76
CA LYS A 687 -25.16 -18.42 -28.15
C LYS A 687 -25.82 -17.29 -28.96
N LEU A 688 -26.08 -16.17 -28.28
CA LEU A 688 -26.63 -14.97 -28.90
C LEU A 688 -25.50 -14.05 -29.38
N GLU A 689 -25.80 -13.19 -30.35
CA GLU A 689 -24.88 -12.14 -30.78
C GLU A 689 -25.43 -10.77 -30.42
N SER A 690 -24.53 -9.88 -29.98
CA SER A 690 -24.82 -8.49 -29.69
C SER A 690 -23.69 -7.63 -30.25
N PRO A 691 -23.96 -6.76 -31.25
CA PRO A 691 -22.95 -5.85 -31.77
C PRO A 691 -22.33 -4.97 -30.68
N PHE A 692 -23.14 -4.51 -29.72
CA PHE A 692 -22.67 -3.74 -28.55
C PHE A 692 -21.65 -4.53 -27.71
N LEU A 693 -21.99 -5.73 -27.26
CA LEU A 693 -21.10 -6.53 -26.42
C LEU A 693 -19.84 -6.98 -27.19
N LYS A 694 -19.96 -7.23 -28.50
CA LYS A 694 -18.82 -7.54 -29.38
C LYS A 694 -17.87 -6.35 -29.54
N ARG A 695 -18.37 -5.11 -29.51
CA ARG A 695 -17.56 -3.89 -29.59
C ARG A 695 -16.74 -3.65 -28.32
N ILE A 696 -17.28 -3.98 -27.15
CA ILE A 696 -16.66 -3.62 -25.85
C ILE A 696 -15.89 -4.77 -25.18
N PHE A 697 -16.10 -6.04 -25.58
CA PHE A 697 -15.41 -7.20 -25.00
C PHE A 697 -14.42 -7.86 -25.98
N PRO A 698 -13.23 -8.27 -25.49
CA PRO A 698 -12.69 -8.02 -24.15
C PRO A 698 -12.26 -6.54 -23.97
N PRO A 699 -12.52 -5.91 -22.81
CA PRO A 699 -12.09 -4.54 -22.57
C PRO A 699 -10.55 -4.48 -22.54
N THR A 700 -9.98 -3.51 -23.25
CA THR A 700 -8.52 -3.32 -23.29
C THR A 700 -8.11 -2.21 -22.35
N PHE A 701 -7.68 -2.58 -21.14
CA PHE A 701 -7.17 -1.64 -20.15
C PHE A 701 -5.68 -1.38 -20.39
N LEU A 702 -5.36 -0.28 -21.10
CA LEU A 702 -3.98 0.12 -21.36
C LEU A 702 -3.26 0.63 -20.10
N LEU A 703 -4.02 1.03 -19.08
CA LEU A 703 -3.49 1.39 -17.77
C LEU A 703 -4.21 0.55 -16.71
N SER A 704 -3.52 -0.42 -16.12
CA SER A 704 -4.06 -1.25 -15.05
C SER A 704 -3.43 -0.88 -13.72
N THR A 705 -4.23 -0.49 -12.74
CA THR A 705 -3.76 0.10 -11.49
C THR A 705 -4.31 -0.58 -10.25
N SER A 706 -3.53 -0.55 -9.16
CA SER A 706 -4.00 -0.99 -7.85
C SER A 706 -3.32 -0.25 -6.70
N GLN A 707 -4.07 0.03 -5.65
CA GLN A 707 -3.51 0.48 -4.38
C GLN A 707 -3.19 -0.75 -3.50
N THR A 708 -1.98 -0.80 -2.95
CA THR A 708 -1.63 -1.81 -1.94
C THR A 708 -2.21 -1.41 -0.58
N PRO A 709 -3.10 -2.21 0.03
CA PRO A 709 -3.75 -1.86 1.30
C PRO A 709 -2.77 -2.00 2.49
N LEU A 710 -2.86 -1.07 3.44
CA LEU A 710 -2.02 -1.00 4.65
C LEU A 710 -2.85 -0.88 5.94
N ASN A 711 -2.16 -1.02 7.08
CA ASN A 711 -2.67 -0.87 8.45
C ASN A 711 -3.62 -1.99 8.89
N GLN A 712 -3.38 -3.21 8.42
CA GLN A 712 -4.19 -4.36 8.82
C GLN A 712 -3.75 -4.90 10.19
N CYS A 713 -2.51 -4.59 10.60
CA CYS A 713 -1.92 -4.98 11.88
C CYS A 713 -1.78 -3.81 12.86
N ALA A 714 -2.65 -2.80 12.79
CA ALA A 714 -2.54 -1.60 13.63
C ALA A 714 -2.54 -1.91 15.13
N GLU A 715 -3.26 -2.95 15.58
CA GLU A 715 -3.27 -3.38 16.99
C GLU A 715 -1.95 -4.06 17.37
N GLU A 716 -1.40 -4.92 16.51
CA GLU A 716 -0.09 -5.54 16.70
C GLU A 716 1.03 -4.50 16.73
N ILE A 717 0.99 -3.47 15.88
CA ILE A 717 1.96 -2.36 15.86
C ILE A 717 1.90 -1.59 17.19
N LYS A 718 0.70 -1.27 17.67
CA LYS A 718 0.50 -0.60 18.97
C LYS A 718 1.03 -1.46 20.12
N GLN A 719 0.72 -2.75 20.14
CA GLN A 719 1.20 -3.69 21.16
C GLN A 719 2.73 -3.80 21.16
N ALA A 720 3.34 -3.85 19.98
CA ALA A 720 4.78 -3.95 19.82
C ALA A 720 5.53 -2.62 20.03
N LYS A 721 4.82 -1.49 20.21
CA LYS A 721 5.38 -0.13 20.33
C LYS A 721 6.39 0.17 19.22
N MET A 722 6.09 -0.25 17.99
CA MET A 722 6.99 -0.09 16.84
C MET A 722 6.69 1.21 16.10
N ASP A 723 7.76 1.84 15.61
CA ASP A 723 7.66 3.00 14.73
C ASP A 723 7.24 2.55 13.32
N ILE A 724 6.14 3.13 12.82
CA ILE A 724 5.56 2.79 11.52
C ILE A 724 6.51 3.12 10.36
N HIS A 725 7.41 4.09 10.54
CA HIS A 725 8.41 4.46 9.52
C HIS A 725 9.50 3.39 9.38
N LYS A 726 9.80 2.63 10.44
CA LYS A 726 10.79 1.54 10.39
C LYS A 726 10.25 0.28 9.68
N ILE A 727 8.95 0.05 9.74
CA ILE A 727 8.28 -1.07 9.06
C ILE A 727 7.73 -0.69 7.68
N ALA A 728 8.06 0.51 7.19
CA ALA A 728 7.64 0.98 5.88
C ALA A 728 8.11 0.01 4.77
N THR A 729 7.19 -0.44 3.94
CA THR A 729 7.45 -1.27 2.76
C THR A 729 7.28 -0.45 1.48
N ALA A 730 7.97 -0.85 0.41
CA ALA A 730 7.75 -0.28 -0.93
C ALA A 730 6.38 -0.70 -1.51
N GLY A 731 5.73 -1.75 -0.98
CA GLY A 731 4.46 -2.26 -1.47
C GLY A 731 4.61 -3.50 -2.35
N GLY A 732 3.79 -3.62 -3.38
CA GLY A 732 3.80 -4.76 -4.30
C GLY A 732 3.46 -4.33 -5.73
N GLY A 733 3.60 -5.24 -6.68
CA GLY A 733 3.38 -4.95 -8.09
C GLY A 733 3.01 -6.19 -8.91
N PHE A 734 2.71 -5.98 -10.18
CA PHE A 734 2.27 -7.00 -11.14
C PHE A 734 2.69 -6.60 -12.56
N GLY A 735 2.74 -7.55 -13.50
CA GLY A 735 3.02 -7.30 -14.91
C GLY A 735 1.88 -6.55 -15.63
N PRO A 736 2.12 -5.96 -16.82
CA PRO A 736 1.08 -5.28 -17.57
C PRO A 736 0.00 -6.27 -18.07
N VAL A 737 -1.27 -5.85 -18.01
CA VAL A 737 -2.43 -6.68 -18.43
C VAL A 737 -2.62 -6.68 -19.96
N ALA A 738 -2.20 -5.60 -20.62
CA ALA A 738 -2.18 -5.48 -22.08
C ALA A 738 -0.72 -5.37 -22.56
N ASP A 739 -0.40 -6.00 -23.69
CA ASP A 739 0.98 -6.03 -24.20
C ASP A 739 1.53 -4.63 -24.49
N ASN A 740 0.67 -3.71 -24.92
CA ASN A 740 0.97 -2.31 -25.21
C ASN A 740 0.56 -1.34 -24.08
N GLY A 741 0.36 -1.86 -22.87
CA GLY A 741 -0.10 -1.11 -21.71
C GLY A 741 0.90 -1.09 -20.54
N TYR A 742 0.44 -0.53 -19.42
CA TYR A 742 1.19 -0.44 -18.17
C TYR A 742 0.46 -1.15 -17.02
N GLY A 743 1.21 -1.83 -16.16
CA GLY A 743 0.77 -2.22 -14.82
C GLY A 743 1.35 -1.26 -13.78
N ILE A 744 0.50 -0.59 -13.00
CA ILE A 744 0.96 0.39 -12.00
C ILE A 744 0.34 0.11 -10.65
N SER A 745 1.14 -0.33 -9.69
CA SER A 745 0.70 -0.38 -8.29
C SER A 745 1.31 0.76 -7.50
N TYR A 746 0.59 1.23 -6.48
CA TYR A 746 1.12 2.24 -5.57
C TYR A 746 0.71 1.99 -4.13
N ILE A 747 1.47 2.57 -3.22
CA ILE A 747 1.24 2.47 -1.78
C ILE A 747 1.46 3.83 -1.12
N ILE A 748 0.69 4.08 -0.06
CA ILE A 748 0.72 5.32 0.72
C ILE A 748 1.06 4.97 2.17
N VAL A 749 2.29 5.22 2.58
CA VAL A 749 2.82 4.87 3.90
C VAL A 749 3.05 6.15 4.72
N GLY A 750 2.70 6.15 6.00
CA GLY A 750 2.96 7.33 6.85
C GLY A 750 2.27 8.60 6.33
N GLU A 751 2.84 9.77 6.61
CA GLU A 751 2.34 11.08 6.13
C GLU A 751 3.08 11.59 4.88
N ASP A 752 4.26 11.05 4.60
CA ASP A 752 5.28 11.60 3.71
C ASP A 752 5.84 10.60 2.68
N LEU A 753 5.53 9.30 2.79
CA LEU A 753 6.07 8.25 1.93
C LEU A 753 5.02 7.72 0.92
N LEU A 754 5.36 7.79 -0.36
CA LEU A 754 4.62 7.19 -1.47
C LEU A 754 5.57 6.25 -2.24
N SER A 755 5.07 5.12 -2.71
CA SER A 755 5.83 4.26 -3.62
C SER A 755 4.97 3.83 -4.80
N PHE A 756 5.58 3.74 -5.99
CA PHE A 756 4.97 3.29 -7.23
C PHE A 756 5.79 2.17 -7.85
N HIS A 757 5.12 1.11 -8.30
CA HIS A 757 5.66 0.02 -9.09
C HIS A 757 5.07 0.10 -10.48
N ILE A 758 5.90 0.31 -11.50
CA ILE A 758 5.50 0.51 -12.89
C ILE A 758 6.06 -0.65 -13.70
N SER A 759 5.22 -1.32 -14.48
CA SER A 759 5.59 -2.43 -15.36
C SER A 759 5.11 -2.18 -16.79
N SER A 760 5.89 -2.62 -17.78
CA SER A 760 5.51 -2.64 -19.20
C SER A 760 6.29 -3.72 -19.96
N LYS A 761 6.00 -3.91 -21.26
CA LYS A 761 6.77 -4.78 -22.14
C LYS A 761 7.73 -4.00 -23.04
N ARG A 762 8.94 -4.53 -23.23
CA ARG A 762 9.98 -3.98 -24.11
C ARG A 762 9.61 -4.11 -25.58
N SER A 763 8.89 -5.17 -25.92
CA SER A 763 8.33 -5.43 -27.25
C SER A 763 7.34 -4.37 -27.71
N ALA A 764 6.73 -3.61 -26.79
CA ALA A 764 5.81 -2.55 -27.10
C ALA A 764 6.52 -1.20 -27.26
N ASN A 765 6.72 -0.79 -28.52
CA ASN A 765 7.38 0.48 -28.89
C ASN A 765 6.77 1.72 -28.22
N ASN A 766 5.45 1.71 -27.97
CA ASN A 766 4.76 2.82 -27.33
C ASN A 766 5.01 2.92 -25.82
N THR A 767 5.49 1.85 -25.15
CA THR A 767 5.69 1.84 -23.70
C THR A 767 7.16 1.75 -23.27
N ALA A 768 7.96 0.99 -24.01
CA ALA A 768 9.35 0.64 -23.68
C ALA A 768 10.28 1.87 -23.53
N CYS A 769 10.11 2.90 -24.35
CA CYS A 769 10.95 4.11 -24.30
C CYS A 769 10.56 5.08 -23.18
N PHE A 770 9.51 4.80 -22.41
CA PHE A 770 8.84 5.80 -21.58
C PHE A 770 8.66 5.44 -20.11
N ILE A 771 9.11 4.27 -19.65
CA ILE A 771 9.08 3.93 -18.21
C ILE A 771 9.89 4.95 -17.39
N PHE A 772 11.10 5.30 -17.84
CA PHE A 772 11.95 6.29 -17.19
C PHE A 772 11.35 7.71 -17.27
N PRO A 773 10.87 8.18 -18.44
CA PRO A 773 10.07 9.40 -18.56
C PRO A 773 8.79 9.43 -17.73
N LEU A 774 8.11 8.30 -17.50
CA LEU A 774 6.91 8.22 -16.64
C LEU A 774 7.31 8.31 -15.16
N LYS A 775 8.38 7.62 -14.74
CA LYS A 775 9.00 7.74 -13.41
C LYS A 775 9.43 9.19 -13.12
N ILE A 776 10.08 9.83 -14.10
CA ILE A 776 10.51 11.23 -14.05
C ILE A 776 9.30 12.17 -14.11
N SER A 777 8.31 11.91 -14.96
CA SER A 777 7.09 12.73 -15.06
C SER A 777 6.24 12.64 -13.80
N LEU A 778 6.20 11.49 -13.11
CA LEU A 778 5.54 11.34 -11.82
C LEU A 778 6.29 12.16 -10.76
N ARG A 779 7.62 12.04 -10.69
CA ARG A 779 8.46 12.89 -9.83
C ARG A 779 8.23 14.38 -10.09
N ILE A 780 8.26 14.81 -11.36
CA ILE A 780 8.10 16.21 -11.76
C ILE A 780 6.68 16.71 -11.50
N LYS A 781 5.63 15.89 -11.69
CA LYS A 781 4.24 16.33 -11.50
C LYS A 781 3.81 16.38 -10.04
N ILE A 782 4.34 15.46 -9.23
CA ILE A 782 4.22 15.53 -7.78
C ILE A 782 4.90 16.84 -7.30
N ILE A 783 6.08 17.17 -7.82
CA ILE A 783 6.70 18.50 -7.57
C ILE A 783 5.88 19.66 -8.13
N PHE A 784 5.34 19.57 -9.35
CA PHE A 784 4.59 20.64 -10.01
C PHE A 784 3.26 20.91 -9.31
N LEU A 785 2.55 19.89 -8.85
CA LEU A 785 1.31 20.05 -8.06
C LEU A 785 1.62 20.65 -6.69
N PHE A 786 2.76 20.31 -6.08
CA PHE A 786 3.25 20.98 -4.87
C PHE A 786 3.61 22.45 -5.14
N LEU A 787 4.24 22.78 -6.26
CA LEU A 787 4.58 24.17 -6.61
C LEU A 787 3.35 25.01 -7.00
N VAL A 788 2.41 24.44 -7.76
CA VAL A 788 1.18 25.10 -8.23
C VAL A 788 0.17 25.28 -7.10
N PHE A 789 -0.01 24.29 -6.22
CA PHE A 789 -1.02 24.34 -5.15
C PHE A 789 -0.45 24.57 -3.75
N GLY A 790 0.81 24.26 -3.50
CA GLY A 790 1.51 24.66 -2.27
C GLY A 790 1.63 26.19 -2.17
N SER A 791 1.74 26.88 -3.32
CA SER A 791 1.68 28.35 -3.36
C SER A 791 0.29 28.90 -3.00
N ILE A 792 -0.81 28.17 -3.26
CA ILE A 792 -2.18 28.53 -2.83
C ILE A 792 -2.34 28.38 -1.29
N PHE A 793 -1.68 27.40 -0.68
CA PHE A 793 -1.66 27.24 0.78
C PHE A 793 -0.80 28.31 1.48
N TRP A 794 0.32 28.70 0.87
CA TRP A 794 1.07 29.90 1.23
C TRP A 794 0.27 31.19 0.96
N MET A 795 -0.68 31.16 0.01
CA MET A 795 -1.61 32.27 -0.26
C MET A 795 -2.69 32.42 0.83
N ARG A 796 -2.95 31.40 1.65
CA ARG A 796 -3.75 31.56 2.88
C ARG A 796 -2.96 32.10 4.08
N PHE A 797 -1.63 32.14 3.98
CA PHE A 797 -0.75 32.99 4.79
C PHE A 797 -0.47 34.36 4.13
N SER A 798 -0.98 34.59 2.90
CA SER A 798 -0.79 35.83 2.12
C SER A 798 -1.73 36.96 2.54
N ILE A 799 -1.89 37.17 3.83
CA ILE A 799 -2.11 38.53 4.33
C ILE A 799 -0.76 39.26 4.44
N PHE A 800 0.37 38.52 4.51
CA PHE A 800 1.71 39.12 4.50
C PHE A 800 2.31 39.35 3.09
N ARG A 801 1.87 38.61 2.06
CA ARG A 801 2.53 38.60 0.73
C ARG A 801 2.07 39.68 -0.24
N ARG A 802 0.96 40.39 0.04
CA ARG A 802 0.56 41.58 -0.72
C ARG A 802 1.34 42.84 -0.34
N LEU A 803 2.10 42.83 0.76
CA LEU A 803 2.90 43.97 1.20
C LEU A 803 4.34 43.97 0.66
N THR A 804 4.86 42.85 0.15
CA THR A 804 6.26 42.78 -0.33
C THR A 804 6.43 43.18 -1.80
N ALA A 805 5.39 43.08 -2.63
CA ALA A 805 5.45 43.46 -4.06
C ALA A 805 5.61 44.98 -4.29
N THR A 806 5.34 45.81 -3.28
CA THR A 806 5.48 47.27 -3.36
C THR A 806 6.91 47.79 -3.13
N PHE A 807 7.83 46.95 -2.66
CA PHE A 807 9.20 47.38 -2.26
C PHE A 807 10.31 46.79 -3.14
N ILE A 808 9.97 46.09 -4.23
CA ILE A 808 10.92 45.48 -5.15
C ILE A 808 10.62 45.99 -6.56
N HIS A 809 11.64 46.44 -7.30
CA HIS A 809 11.50 46.92 -8.67
C HIS A 809 12.55 46.28 -9.58
N PHE A 810 12.10 45.65 -10.66
CA PHE A 810 12.98 45.09 -11.70
C PHE A 810 13.13 46.13 -12.83
N HIS A 811 14.37 46.50 -13.14
CA HIS A 811 14.67 47.30 -14.34
C HIS A 811 14.65 46.39 -15.56
N ASN A 812 14.25 46.93 -16.72
CA ASN A 812 14.20 46.20 -17.99
C ASN A 812 13.42 44.87 -17.87
N ASP A 813 12.21 44.93 -17.33
CA ASP A 813 11.41 43.76 -16.91
C ASP A 813 11.32 42.63 -17.96
N MET A 814 11.34 42.98 -19.25
CA MET A 814 11.28 42.04 -20.39
C MET A 814 12.52 41.16 -20.56
N LEU A 815 13.70 41.58 -20.07
CA LEU A 815 14.97 40.84 -20.20
C LEU A 815 15.14 39.76 -19.13
N TRP A 816 14.31 39.76 -18.10
CA TRP A 816 14.44 38.86 -16.96
C TRP A 816 13.77 37.51 -17.21
N PRO A 817 14.48 36.38 -17.03
CA PRO A 817 13.87 35.07 -16.95
C PRO A 817 12.86 35.00 -15.79
N LYS A 818 11.63 34.54 -16.08
CA LYS A 818 10.54 34.46 -15.09
C LYS A 818 10.92 33.64 -13.85
N GLU A 819 11.69 32.58 -14.07
CA GLU A 819 12.20 31.69 -13.02
C GLU A 819 13.17 32.41 -12.08
N MET A 820 14.07 33.25 -12.62
CA MET A 820 15.03 34.02 -11.83
C MET A 820 14.32 35.09 -11.00
N LYS A 821 13.31 35.78 -11.57
CA LYS A 821 12.46 36.71 -10.82
C LYS A 821 11.76 36.05 -9.63
N ASP A 822 11.14 34.89 -9.86
CA ASP A 822 10.41 34.17 -8.82
C ASP A 822 11.33 33.69 -7.68
N VAL A 823 12.59 33.34 -8.00
CA VAL A 823 13.61 33.00 -7.00
C VAL A 823 14.09 34.24 -6.26
N LEU A 824 14.40 35.34 -6.96
CA LEU A 824 14.86 36.58 -6.31
C LEU A 824 13.83 37.18 -5.36
N VAL A 825 12.54 37.13 -5.70
CA VAL A 825 11.44 37.58 -4.80
C VAL A 825 11.30 36.68 -3.56
N GLN A 826 11.80 35.45 -3.59
CA GLN A 826 11.86 34.56 -2.40
C GLN A 826 13.13 34.78 -1.59
N CYS A 827 14.24 35.04 -2.27
CA CYS A 827 15.55 35.29 -1.66
C CYS A 827 15.65 36.66 -1.00
N CYS A 828 15.01 37.68 -1.57
CA CYS A 828 14.98 39.05 -1.08
C CYS A 828 13.60 39.45 -0.54
N THR A 829 13.55 39.90 0.71
CA THR A 829 12.30 40.37 1.32
C THR A 829 12.51 41.64 2.13
N VAL A 830 11.60 42.59 2.00
CA VAL A 830 11.53 43.79 2.85
C VAL A 830 10.21 43.79 3.61
N ILE A 831 10.28 43.89 4.94
CA ILE A 831 9.13 43.97 5.84
C ILE A 831 9.06 45.39 6.39
N PRO A 832 8.11 46.24 5.95
CA PRO A 832 7.98 47.60 6.45
C PRO A 832 7.48 47.61 7.90
N ASN A 833 7.78 48.69 8.65
CA ASN A 833 7.33 48.89 10.03
C ASN A 833 7.59 47.68 10.95
N PHE A 834 8.73 47.02 10.79
CA PHE A 834 9.12 45.86 11.58
C PHE A 834 9.44 46.23 13.03
N VAL A 835 9.92 47.45 13.24
CA VAL A 835 10.06 48.06 14.57
C VAL A 835 9.16 49.28 14.70
N THR A 836 8.68 49.51 15.92
CA THR A 836 7.92 50.72 16.26
C THR A 836 8.85 51.92 16.45
N GLU A 837 8.29 53.14 16.53
CA GLU A 837 9.09 54.34 16.80
C GLU A 837 9.76 54.30 18.19
N GLN A 838 9.09 53.69 19.17
CA GLN A 838 9.63 53.50 20.51
C GLN A 838 10.80 52.49 20.51
N GLU A 839 10.65 51.39 19.77
CA GLU A 839 11.71 50.39 19.59
C GLU A 839 12.92 50.98 18.83
N GLU A 840 12.69 51.79 17.79
CA GLU A 840 13.74 52.53 17.09
C GLU A 840 14.47 53.50 18.04
N ALA A 841 13.74 54.24 18.88
CA ALA A 841 14.35 55.13 19.88
C ALA A 841 15.19 54.35 20.91
N SER A 842 14.71 53.23 21.43
CA SER A 842 15.45 52.40 22.39
C SER A 842 16.74 51.82 21.80
N LEU A 843 16.71 51.38 20.53
CA LEU A 843 17.91 50.95 19.82
C LEU A 843 18.90 52.11 19.64
N LEU A 844 18.41 53.29 19.28
CA LEU A 844 19.23 54.47 19.08
C LEU A 844 19.85 55.00 20.38
N ASP A 845 19.15 54.91 21.51
CA ASP A 845 19.65 55.30 22.83
C ASP A 845 20.80 54.41 23.30
N GLU A 846 20.78 53.13 22.91
CA GLU A 846 21.89 52.21 23.18
C GLU A 846 23.07 52.41 22.21
N ILE A 847 22.80 52.68 20.93
CA ILE A 847 23.83 52.76 19.88
C ILE A 847 24.54 54.12 19.85
N ASN A 848 23.80 55.24 19.89
CA ASN A 848 24.35 56.58 19.67
C ASN A 848 25.45 57.01 20.64
N PRO A 849 25.43 56.70 21.95
CA PRO A 849 26.49 57.07 22.87
C PRO A 849 27.87 56.56 22.44
N HIS A 850 27.90 55.40 21.77
CA HIS A 850 29.11 54.80 21.21
C HIS A 850 29.43 55.39 19.82
N MET A 851 28.45 55.43 18.91
CA MET A 851 28.69 55.89 17.53
C MET A 851 29.09 57.36 17.44
N LYS A 852 28.57 58.24 18.32
CA LYS A 852 28.91 59.69 18.33
C LYS A 852 30.39 59.95 18.63
N ARG A 853 31.06 59.06 19.37
CA ARG A 853 32.48 59.17 19.72
C ARG A 853 33.42 58.77 18.58
N MET A 854 32.91 58.06 17.57
CA MET A 854 33.68 57.63 16.41
C MET A 854 33.63 58.68 15.29
N ARG A 855 34.69 58.76 14.49
CA ARG A 855 34.75 59.63 13.30
C ARG A 855 34.26 58.85 12.07
N TYR A 856 33.66 59.55 11.11
CA TYR A 856 33.34 58.91 9.82
C TYR A 856 34.62 58.60 9.06
N GLU A 857 34.76 57.37 8.60
CA GLU A 857 35.89 56.90 7.79
C GLU A 857 35.62 57.15 6.31
N LYS A 858 36.66 57.55 5.57
CA LYS A 858 36.53 57.93 4.15
C LYS A 858 36.34 56.72 3.23
N SER A 859 36.97 55.60 3.54
CA SER A 859 36.81 54.33 2.83
C SER A 859 37.15 53.16 3.74
N HIS A 860 36.44 52.04 3.59
CA HIS A 860 36.72 50.77 4.27
C HIS A 860 37.91 50.06 3.59
N TRP A 861 38.52 49.07 4.24
CA TRP A 861 39.77 48.44 3.74
C TRP A 861 39.61 47.69 2.41
N ASP A 862 38.38 47.34 2.02
CA ASP A 862 38.02 46.72 0.73
C ASP A 862 37.45 47.72 -0.29
N ASP A 863 37.45 49.02 0.02
CA ASP A 863 36.85 50.11 -0.75
C ASP A 863 35.34 49.98 -1.02
N ALA A 864 34.62 49.10 -0.30
CA ALA A 864 33.19 48.86 -0.53
C ALA A 864 32.29 49.91 0.16
N ILE A 865 32.72 50.55 1.24
CA ILE A 865 31.90 51.49 2.03
C ILE A 865 32.63 52.83 2.20
N HIS A 866 31.93 53.93 1.91
CA HIS A 866 32.42 55.29 2.06
C HIS A 866 31.59 56.13 3.04
N LEU A 867 32.25 56.98 3.82
CA LEU A 867 31.65 57.87 4.82
C LEU A 867 30.75 57.11 5.81
N TYR A 868 31.33 56.15 6.52
CA TYR A 868 30.63 55.29 7.48
C TYR A 868 31.32 55.29 8.86
N ARG A 869 30.60 54.78 9.85
CA ARG A 869 31.11 54.33 11.14
C ARG A 869 30.56 52.93 11.36
N GLU A 870 31.37 52.01 11.84
CA GLU A 870 30.89 50.68 12.15
C GLU A 870 31.37 50.18 13.51
N ARG A 871 30.62 49.22 14.04
CA ARG A 871 30.98 48.51 15.26
C ARG A 871 30.29 47.17 15.29
N GLU A 872 30.87 46.22 16.00
CA GLU A 872 30.19 44.98 16.38
C GLU A 872 29.84 44.99 17.87
N GLN A 873 28.63 44.51 18.19
CA GLN A 873 28.11 44.48 19.55
C GLN A 873 27.53 43.10 19.89
N LEU A 874 28.00 42.53 21.00
CA LEU A 874 27.56 41.23 21.51
C LEU A 874 26.40 41.36 22.51
N ASN A 875 26.54 42.26 23.48
CA ASN A 875 25.58 42.41 24.58
C ASN A 875 24.62 43.57 24.29
N TRP A 876 23.32 43.32 24.44
CA TRP A 876 22.27 44.32 24.25
C TRP A 876 21.41 44.44 25.52
N LYS A 877 20.78 45.60 25.73
CA LYS A 877 19.74 45.75 26.75
C LYS A 877 18.63 44.71 26.50
N LYS A 878 18.00 44.23 27.58
CA LYS A 878 16.98 43.17 27.53
C LYS A 878 15.84 43.49 26.54
N GLU A 879 15.46 44.75 26.45
CA GLU A 879 14.43 45.24 25.51
C GLU A 879 14.89 45.13 24.05
N ASN A 880 16.13 45.53 23.75
CA ASN A 880 16.71 45.48 22.41
C ASN A 880 17.10 44.05 21.98
N GLU A 881 17.52 43.19 22.92
CA GLU A 881 17.74 41.77 22.68
C GLU A 881 16.45 41.06 22.26
N ALA A 882 15.29 41.47 22.78
CA ALA A 882 13.99 40.94 22.35
C ALA A 882 13.68 41.31 20.88
N ILE A 883 14.04 42.52 20.46
CA ILE A 883 13.92 42.96 19.06
C ILE A 883 14.84 42.12 18.16
N LEU A 884 16.10 41.93 18.57
CA LEU A 884 17.06 41.11 17.82
C LEU A 884 16.59 39.66 17.72
N ASN A 885 16.09 39.06 18.79
CA ASN A 885 15.52 37.71 18.73
C ASN A 885 14.31 37.63 17.78
N ARG A 886 13.52 38.70 17.68
CA ARG A 886 12.44 38.81 16.67
C ARG A 886 13.01 38.86 15.25
N VAL A 887 14.07 39.64 15.00
CA VAL A 887 14.81 39.65 13.72
C VAL A 887 15.33 38.25 13.38
N ARG A 888 15.94 37.58 14.35
CA ARG A 888 16.54 36.25 14.18
C ARG A 888 15.49 35.21 13.80
N LYS A 889 14.39 35.17 14.55
CA LYS A 889 13.27 34.24 14.30
C LYS A 889 12.60 34.47 12.95
N GLN A 890 12.56 35.71 12.48
CA GLN A 890 11.93 36.05 11.20
C GLN A 890 12.81 35.69 10.00
N SER A 891 14.13 35.74 10.13
CA SER A 891 15.04 35.74 8.98
C SER A 891 15.83 34.44 8.78
N PHE A 892 16.04 33.65 9.84
CA PHE A 892 16.83 32.42 9.83
C PHE A 892 15.98 31.17 10.15
N LYS A 893 16.39 29.98 9.67
CA LYS A 893 15.67 28.72 9.91
C LYS A 893 15.95 28.20 11.32
N GLU A 894 15.05 27.37 11.84
CA GLU A 894 15.19 26.75 13.17
C GLU A 894 16.39 25.79 13.17
N GLY A 895 17.46 26.17 13.86
CA GLY A 895 18.73 25.43 13.91
C GLY A 895 19.91 26.09 13.17
N ASP A 896 19.68 27.17 12.40
CA ASP A 896 20.76 27.92 11.76
C ASP A 896 21.61 28.63 12.83
N LYS A 897 22.91 28.32 12.87
CA LYS A 897 23.85 29.00 13.77
C LYS A 897 24.24 30.37 13.22
N GLN A 898 24.21 31.38 14.08
CA GLN A 898 24.43 32.78 13.71
C GLN A 898 25.72 33.33 14.32
N LEU A 899 26.26 34.39 13.70
CA LEU A 899 27.35 35.15 14.31
C LEU A 899 26.85 35.80 15.61
N SER A 900 27.58 35.59 16.69
CA SER A 900 27.21 36.12 18.01
C SER A 900 27.28 37.64 18.06
N PHE A 901 28.23 38.23 17.34
CA PHE A 901 28.39 39.67 17.20
C PHE A 901 27.41 40.21 16.15
N VAL A 902 26.60 41.21 16.56
CA VAL A 902 25.69 41.93 15.67
C VAL A 902 26.42 43.15 15.11
N HIS A 903 26.41 43.31 13.79
CA HIS A 903 27.13 44.38 13.09
C HIS A 903 26.24 45.63 13.00
N ILE A 904 26.78 46.78 13.38
CA ILE A 904 26.10 48.07 13.35
C ILE A 904 26.85 48.96 12.39
N LEU A 905 26.16 49.44 11.35
CA LEU A 905 26.72 50.30 10.32
C LEU A 905 25.94 51.62 10.30
N ASP A 906 26.62 52.73 10.58
CA ASP A 906 26.09 54.10 10.54
C ASP A 906 26.67 54.84 9.34
N LEU A 907 25.83 55.16 8.37
CA LEU A 907 26.20 55.76 7.10
C LEU A 907 25.82 57.25 7.10
N HIS A 908 26.76 58.10 6.72
CA HIS A 908 26.54 59.55 6.55
C HIS A 908 25.45 59.81 5.50
N GLU A 909 24.89 61.03 5.46
CA GLU A 909 23.90 61.39 4.43
C GLU A 909 24.44 61.29 2.99
N ASP A 910 25.75 61.54 2.83
CA ASP A 910 26.49 61.40 1.56
C ASP A 910 27.25 60.06 1.47
N GLY A 911 27.10 59.17 2.46
CA GLY A 911 27.76 57.87 2.48
C GLY A 911 27.09 56.88 1.54
N VAL A 912 27.91 56.02 0.93
CA VAL A 912 27.50 55.03 -0.06
C VAL A 912 28.13 53.68 0.23
N ILE A 913 27.44 52.62 -0.19
CA ILE A 913 28.01 51.28 -0.27
C ILE A 913 28.10 50.94 -1.75
N LYS A 914 29.31 50.81 -2.28
CA LYS A 914 29.58 50.47 -3.68
C LYS A 914 29.15 49.02 -4.00
N PRO A 915 28.97 48.66 -5.28
CA PRO A 915 28.67 47.29 -5.70
C PRO A 915 29.71 46.29 -5.18
N HIS A 916 29.28 45.36 -4.32
CA HIS A 916 30.14 44.31 -3.79
C HIS A 916 29.35 43.02 -3.54
N ILE A 917 30.08 41.90 -3.39
CA ILE A 917 29.55 40.60 -2.98
C ILE A 917 30.25 40.24 -1.67
N ASP A 918 29.47 40.01 -0.61
CA ASP A 918 30.03 39.67 0.69
C ASP A 918 30.85 38.38 0.64
N SER A 919 31.98 38.39 1.33
CA SER A 919 32.85 37.22 1.38
C SER A 919 32.16 36.04 2.06
N VAL A 920 32.11 34.91 1.33
CA VAL A 920 31.58 33.63 1.81
C VAL A 920 32.40 33.02 2.95
N ARG A 921 33.60 33.57 3.19
CA ARG A 921 34.48 33.17 4.29
C ARG A 921 33.98 33.66 5.65
N TYR A 922 33.26 34.78 5.68
CA TYR A 922 32.88 35.45 6.92
C TYR A 922 31.37 35.42 7.19
N CYS A 923 30.53 35.18 6.18
CA CYS A 923 29.07 35.08 6.34
C CYS A 923 28.47 33.98 5.47
N GLY A 924 27.42 33.33 5.98
CA GLY A 924 26.69 32.23 5.35
C GLY A 924 25.59 32.66 4.37
N ASP A 925 24.53 31.88 4.26
CA ASP A 925 23.53 32.04 3.22
C ASP A 925 22.58 33.22 3.40
N VAL A 926 22.52 33.85 4.58
CA VAL A 926 21.51 34.87 4.88
C VAL A 926 22.12 36.09 5.57
N ILE A 927 21.87 37.26 4.99
CA ILE A 927 22.15 38.57 5.57
C ILE A 927 20.83 39.28 5.79
N THR A 928 20.59 39.75 7.00
CA THR A 928 19.41 40.55 7.31
C THR A 928 19.79 41.80 8.05
N GLY A 929 19.17 42.92 7.70
CA GLY A 929 19.45 44.21 8.32
C GLY A 929 18.18 44.97 8.67
N LEU A 930 18.20 45.61 9.84
CA LEU A 930 17.17 46.57 10.25
C LEU A 930 17.58 47.97 9.76
N SER A 931 16.75 48.63 8.96
CA SER A 931 17.00 49.98 8.43
C SER A 931 16.39 51.04 9.34
N LEU A 932 17.21 51.90 9.94
CA LEU A 932 16.80 52.95 10.87
C LEU A 932 17.12 54.36 10.34
N LEU A 933 16.43 55.37 10.88
CA LEU A 933 16.56 56.81 10.60
C LEU A 933 16.15 57.30 9.21
N SER A 934 16.52 56.62 8.13
CA SER A 934 16.32 57.10 6.75
C SER A 934 16.00 55.96 5.80
N ASP A 935 15.12 56.25 4.84
CA ASP A 935 14.87 55.38 3.69
C ASP A 935 16.13 55.25 2.83
N ALA A 936 16.27 54.14 2.10
CA ALA A 936 17.35 53.94 1.15
C ALA A 936 16.91 53.04 -0.01
N VAL A 937 17.61 53.16 -1.14
CA VAL A 937 17.49 52.21 -2.25
C VAL A 937 18.72 51.32 -2.24
N MET A 938 18.49 50.02 -2.12
CA MET A 938 19.52 49.01 -2.30
C MET A 938 19.38 48.41 -3.69
N ARG A 939 20.42 48.51 -4.50
CA ARG A 939 20.44 48.00 -5.87
C ARG A 939 21.22 46.71 -5.94
N LEU A 940 20.69 45.74 -6.67
CA LEU A 940 21.34 44.47 -6.95
C LEU A 940 21.57 44.31 -8.45
N ARG A 941 22.82 44.07 -8.84
CA ARG A 941 23.26 43.92 -10.25
C ARG A 941 23.80 42.52 -10.46
N HIS A 942 23.30 41.82 -11.47
CA HIS A 942 23.79 40.47 -11.78
C HIS A 942 25.28 40.50 -12.10
N LYS A 943 26.07 39.59 -11.53
CA LYS A 943 27.54 39.63 -11.61
C LYS A 943 28.09 39.68 -13.05
N ASP A 944 27.44 38.94 -13.96
CA ASP A 944 27.84 38.82 -15.37
C ASP A 944 27.08 39.78 -16.31
N GLN A 945 25.96 40.38 -15.87
CA GLN A 945 25.05 41.17 -16.72
C GLN A 945 24.64 42.46 -16.01
N GLN A 946 25.64 43.19 -15.50
CA GLN A 946 25.49 44.28 -14.54
C GLN A 946 24.64 45.47 -15.02
N ASP A 947 24.59 45.68 -16.35
CA ASP A 947 23.85 46.77 -16.99
C ASP A 947 22.47 46.35 -17.52
N GLN A 948 22.19 45.05 -17.57
CA GLN A 948 20.95 44.50 -18.14
C GLN A 948 19.99 44.00 -17.06
N LEU A 949 20.52 43.28 -16.06
CA LEU A 949 19.75 42.65 -14.99
C LEU A 949 19.99 43.39 -13.67
N ILE A 950 19.20 44.43 -13.45
CA ILE A 950 19.24 45.29 -12.26
C ILE A 950 17.90 45.22 -11.53
N PHE A 951 17.92 44.97 -10.22
CA PHE A 951 16.71 45.06 -9.39
C PHE A 951 16.97 45.86 -8.11
N ASP A 952 16.03 46.72 -7.76
CA ASP A 952 16.11 47.64 -6.63
C ASP A 952 15.16 47.19 -5.51
N LEU A 953 15.61 47.34 -4.27
CA LEU A 953 14.86 47.16 -3.04
C LEU A 953 14.70 48.52 -2.34
N LEU A 954 13.46 48.91 -2.05
CA LEU A 954 13.17 50.10 -1.25
C LEU A 954 13.23 49.76 0.24
N LEU A 955 14.32 50.18 0.89
CA LEU A 955 14.56 49.99 2.32
C LEU A 955 13.98 51.17 3.10
N GLN A 956 12.71 51.10 3.46
CA GLN A 956 12.07 52.15 4.26
C GLN A 956 12.65 52.20 5.69
N ARG A 957 12.60 53.37 6.31
CA ARG A 957 12.88 53.55 7.74
C ARG A 957 12.00 52.60 8.57
N ARG A 958 12.58 51.99 9.59
CA ARG A 958 12.01 50.94 10.46
C ARG A 958 11.65 49.63 9.75
N SER A 959 12.18 49.38 8.55
CA SER A 959 11.98 48.11 7.84
C SER A 959 13.07 47.08 8.15
N LEU A 960 12.71 45.81 8.07
CA LEU A 960 13.65 44.69 8.08
C LEU A 960 13.84 44.20 6.65
N TYR A 961 15.08 44.16 6.17
CA TYR A 961 15.40 43.56 4.88
C TYR A 961 16.20 42.26 5.07
N ARG A 962 16.02 41.33 4.14
CA ARG A 962 16.72 40.06 4.08
C ARG A 962 17.19 39.82 2.65
N ILE A 963 18.44 39.41 2.50
CA ILE A 963 19.07 38.96 1.26
C ILE A 963 19.64 37.57 1.56
N GLY A 964 19.40 36.59 0.70
CA GLY A 964 19.98 35.29 0.92
C GLY A 964 20.00 34.40 -0.30
N GLU A 965 20.77 33.32 -0.21
CA GLU A 965 20.95 32.34 -1.28
C GLU A 965 21.37 33.02 -2.60
N LEU A 966 20.58 32.88 -3.68
CA LEU A 966 20.94 33.35 -5.02
C LEU A 966 21.29 34.85 -5.05
N SER A 967 20.51 35.70 -4.36
CA SER A 967 20.71 37.15 -4.40
C SER A 967 21.98 37.61 -3.68
N ARG A 968 22.55 36.78 -2.81
CA ARG A 968 23.83 37.08 -2.14
C ARG A 968 25.02 36.70 -3.02
N TYR A 969 24.93 35.59 -3.75
CA TYR A 969 26.06 34.99 -4.45
C TYR A 969 26.19 35.45 -5.91
N GLU A 970 25.07 35.74 -6.56
CA GLU A 970 25.03 36.02 -8.00
C GLU A 970 24.85 37.50 -8.33
N PHE A 971 24.68 38.35 -7.30
CA PHE A 971 24.41 39.77 -7.47
C PHE A 971 25.32 40.63 -6.60
N TYR A 972 25.95 41.63 -7.24
CA TYR A 972 26.56 42.74 -6.51
C TYR A 972 25.45 43.56 -5.88
N HIS A 973 25.54 43.81 -4.58
CA HIS A 973 24.60 44.67 -3.87
C HIS A 973 25.28 45.99 -3.49
N GLU A 974 24.52 47.09 -3.60
CA GLU A 974 24.98 48.44 -3.31
C GLU A 974 23.86 49.24 -2.63
N VAL A 975 24.23 50.26 -1.84
CA VAL A 975 23.28 51.23 -1.28
C VAL A 975 23.57 52.58 -1.90
N LEU A 976 22.61 53.07 -2.67
CA LEU A 976 22.77 54.24 -3.53
C LEU A 976 22.94 55.53 -2.72
N GLY A 977 23.77 56.43 -3.26
CA GLY A 977 23.98 57.77 -2.72
C GLY A 977 22.82 58.72 -2.97
N LYS A 978 22.86 59.88 -2.29
CA LYS A 978 21.79 60.89 -2.32
C LYS A 978 21.42 61.35 -3.74
N SER A 979 22.38 61.45 -4.66
CA SER A 979 22.17 61.86 -6.05
C SER A 979 21.56 60.76 -6.95
N GLU A 980 21.69 59.49 -6.57
CA GLU A 980 21.32 58.33 -7.40
C GLU A 980 20.16 57.51 -6.83
N SER A 981 19.74 57.82 -5.60
CA SER A 981 18.69 57.10 -4.86
C SER A 981 17.29 57.37 -5.41
N TYR A 982 16.97 56.76 -6.55
CA TYR A 982 15.63 56.76 -7.16
C TYR A 982 15.01 55.36 -7.08
N PHE A 983 13.73 55.28 -6.71
CA PHE A 983 12.95 54.05 -6.76
C PHE A 983 11.71 54.27 -7.64
N MET A 984 11.55 53.45 -8.68
CA MET A 984 10.48 53.61 -9.68
C MET A 984 10.35 55.04 -10.24
N GLY A 985 11.50 55.69 -10.49
CA GLY A 985 11.57 57.06 -11.00
C GLY A 985 11.30 58.17 -9.98
N LYS A 986 11.01 57.85 -8.71
CA LYS A 986 10.82 58.84 -7.64
C LYS A 986 12.09 58.99 -6.80
N PRO A 987 12.54 60.22 -6.50
CA PRO A 987 13.69 60.43 -5.61
C PRO A 987 13.34 59.97 -4.19
N VAL A 988 14.21 59.16 -3.59
CA VAL A 988 14.11 58.71 -2.20
C VAL A 988 15.09 59.55 -1.36
N PRO A 989 14.59 60.44 -0.47
CA PRO A 989 15.45 61.33 0.29
C PRO A 989 16.34 60.55 1.26
N ARG A 990 17.65 60.69 1.09
CA ARG A 990 18.67 60.09 1.97
C ARG A 990 19.12 61.10 3.01
N SER A 991 19.16 60.64 4.26
CA SER A 991 19.86 61.28 5.37
C SER A 991 20.69 60.22 6.11
N ARG A 992 21.25 60.56 7.28
CA ARG A 992 22.00 59.61 8.11
C ARG A 992 21.19 58.33 8.34
N ARG A 993 21.78 57.17 8.06
CA ARG A 993 21.11 55.85 8.15
C ARG A 993 21.91 54.89 9.00
N ILE A 994 21.24 54.21 9.92
CA ILE A 994 21.85 53.13 10.71
C ILE A 994 21.26 51.79 10.26
N SER A 995 22.13 50.80 10.06
CA SER A 995 21.78 49.40 9.83
C SER A 995 22.24 48.54 11.00
N ILE A 996 21.34 47.71 11.52
CA ILE A 996 21.70 46.65 12.48
C ILE A 996 21.60 45.32 11.74
N ILE A 997 22.73 44.65 11.53
CA ILE A 997 22.90 43.54 10.59
C ILE A 997 23.18 42.26 11.38
N CYS A 998 22.34 41.25 11.14
CA CYS A 998 22.50 39.88 11.63
C CYS A 998 22.86 38.96 10.47
N ARG A 999 23.77 38.01 10.71
CA ARG A 999 24.37 37.14 9.70
C ARG A 999 24.47 35.71 10.22
N ASP A 1000 24.29 34.73 9.35
CA ASP A 1000 24.54 33.32 9.68
C ASP A 1000 26.03 32.94 9.53
N LEU A 1001 26.43 31.85 10.18
CA LEU A 1001 27.81 31.35 10.11
C LEU A 1001 28.16 30.83 8.70
N PRO A 1002 29.41 30.94 8.24
CA PRO A 1002 29.85 30.36 6.97
C PRO A 1002 29.54 28.86 6.83
N ARG A 1003 29.14 28.41 5.63
CA ARG A 1003 28.76 27.00 5.34
C ARG A 1003 29.80 25.97 5.79
N ASN A 1004 31.08 26.25 5.59
CA ASN A 1004 32.17 25.32 5.95
C ASN A 1004 32.29 25.12 7.47
N VAL A 1005 31.98 26.15 8.27
CA VAL A 1005 31.98 26.07 9.73
C VAL A 1005 30.74 25.32 10.21
N GLN A 1006 29.57 25.57 9.60
CA GLN A 1006 28.34 24.82 9.90
C GLN A 1006 28.50 23.31 9.61
N GLN A 1007 29.15 22.94 8.50
CA GLN A 1007 29.42 21.54 8.13
C GLN A 1007 30.49 20.89 9.02
N ASN A 1008 31.65 21.54 9.23
CA ASN A 1008 32.74 20.99 10.04
C ASN A 1008 32.35 20.82 11.51
N GLU A 1009 31.53 21.69 12.08
CA GLU A 1009 31.01 21.51 13.44
C GLU A 1009 29.89 20.47 13.51
N SER A 1010 29.10 20.29 12.46
CA SER A 1010 28.13 19.18 12.40
C SER A 1010 28.83 17.82 12.37
N LEU A 1011 29.95 17.72 11.64
CA LEU A 1011 30.86 16.58 11.60
C LEU A 1011 31.66 16.41 12.90
N ALA A 1012 32.08 17.50 13.55
CA ALA A 1012 32.72 17.44 14.86
C ALA A 1012 31.72 17.03 15.95
N ALA A 1013 30.47 17.51 15.90
CA ALA A 1013 29.43 17.12 16.84
C ALA A 1013 29.00 15.65 16.68
N SER A 1014 29.04 15.10 15.46
CA SER A 1014 28.85 13.66 15.24
C SER A 1014 30.04 12.85 15.75
N ASN A 1015 31.28 13.27 15.45
CA ASN A 1015 32.50 12.58 15.88
C ASN A 1015 32.79 12.70 17.40
N THR A 1016 32.29 13.75 18.07
CA THR A 1016 32.45 13.90 19.54
C THR A 1016 31.45 13.04 20.30
N LYS A 1017 30.31 12.69 19.70
CA LYS A 1017 29.38 11.68 20.22
C LYS A 1017 29.96 10.27 20.09
N GLU A 1018 30.63 9.97 18.96
CA GLU A 1018 31.34 8.69 18.77
C GLU A 1018 32.59 8.58 19.65
N LYS A 1019 33.40 9.65 19.80
CA LYS A 1019 34.54 9.65 20.74
C LYS A 1019 34.12 9.53 22.21
N ARG A 1020 32.98 10.13 22.63
CA ARG A 1020 32.46 9.98 24.00
C ARG A 1020 31.79 8.62 24.26
N GLN A 1021 31.42 7.87 23.22
CA GLN A 1021 30.97 6.48 23.35
C GLN A 1021 32.14 5.49 23.33
N LEU A 1022 33.18 5.75 22.52
CA LEU A 1022 34.40 4.95 22.51
C LEU A 1022 35.23 5.11 23.80
N LEU A 1023 35.32 6.32 24.37
CA LEU A 1023 35.97 6.57 25.67
C LEU A 1023 35.13 6.14 26.90
N ARG A 1024 33.93 5.56 26.71
CA ARG A 1024 33.15 4.94 27.80
C ARG A 1024 33.11 3.42 27.71
N GLN A 1025 33.76 2.85 26.70
CA GLN A 1025 33.93 1.40 26.53
C GLN A 1025 35.39 0.95 26.67
N SER A 1026 36.36 1.87 26.82
CA SER A 1026 37.78 1.57 27.04
C SER A 1026 38.23 1.61 28.51
N ASP A 1027 37.48 2.21 29.44
CA ASP A 1027 37.97 2.48 30.81
C ASP A 1027 37.40 1.51 31.86
N THR A 1028 37.30 0.22 31.52
CA THR A 1028 37.12 -0.87 32.49
C THR A 1028 38.08 -2.03 32.29
N GLU A 1029 39.23 -1.82 31.66
CA GLU A 1029 40.41 -2.70 31.75
C GLU A 1029 41.68 -1.85 31.58
N GLU A 1030 42.43 -1.68 32.68
CA GLU A 1030 43.76 -1.06 32.85
C GLU A 1030 43.91 0.48 32.90
N ILE A 1031 43.99 0.94 34.18
CA ILE A 1031 44.60 2.15 34.81
C ILE A 1031 43.97 3.52 34.55
#